data_AF-A0A1V4IJ93-F1
#
_entry.id   AF-A0A1V4IJ93-F1
#
_cell.length_a   1.000
_cell.length_b   1.000
_cell.length_c   1.000
_cell.angle_alpha   90.00
_cell.angle_beta   90.00
_cell.angle_gamma   90.00
#
_symmetry.space_group_name_H-M   'P 1'
#
loop_
_entity.id
_entity.type
_entity.pdbx_description
1 polymer ?
#
loop_
_entity_poly.entity_id
_entity_poly.type
_entity_poly.pdbx_seq_one_letter_code
_entity_poly.pdbx_strand_id
1 'polypeptide(L)'
;MIRKKRGSSLIMVVIISGILITVGTAMLSMSVGDYKRRVVESTRIKNLYSSESGLDAAYNILVKTFDAAAIYGVNEIERYKETEAIINIDTEIQEIKDSTTITNKDEQIKEQEAEKDRRINEHFKEVFSTFIYKENAVESVNSDIPTNEDELRKSINGKKYVAFNEDGTEAYRHVTLNVDDGEDDEADLSVAIEGNYKITITSNYRTIDTNVKATTKRTLQSTYNMTVPNYKDIVFSERKVELPKYTFLNDKAIIVGGNMNVIDSPLSVTGNIFIQGNGYNDIDVDGIDRAYNKYNGGIVLDASTNKKKVIFNGDVVTGKTFNIRNYVESTINGNLYAMNVYAGNENAADDSARYSTLYVSKTSPDKIQDVEREVVVDNDITLKADNTNIIIDKFFGINDKNLKYSYETRSNGRNESDRPLGRTSSSIIVNAHQNSGVKIITEAYIMGVAHINTDKTVTTNGYTTGESTGVKGNYIAYALPDVDQDGNIESVDNYGQLQLLKEDNVIIKSEYFKKYWEGKLPVENTGGIELPETTRDHPERKTWSLGARVYKDSNNVVKVEDSSYRLNGIPSVIGEKQKIFASKVYHIDGETLTDTDLQALYDALGHEKDEVSDLMSIENALQSYKDENPIFFKNSADTSDKSNQRNNNEKAIFTDKDIIITASDTEDIESDANSITIKVHNSTNTLNAFVATSGKVTIDGNVNFKGNIIAECDLDITGSDQTTIEYNKELSDRIQASNVDLFSSVFGNGTIEAEPGTTLGSLNVEYDVNKFIKNGIWKIV
;
A
#
# COMPACT_ATOMS: atom_id res chain seq x y z
N MET A 1 -39.49 51.28 93.20
CA MET A 1 -38.13 51.76 92.85
C MET A 1 -37.49 50.75 91.91
N ILE A 2 -37.35 51.10 90.62
CA ILE A 2 -36.86 50.21 89.55
C ILE A 2 -35.34 50.04 89.70
N ARG A 3 -34.86 48.84 90.05
CA ARG A 3 -33.42 48.51 90.00
C ARG A 3 -32.99 48.36 88.55
N LYS A 4 -32.29 49.37 88.02
CA LYS A 4 -31.64 49.34 86.70
C LYS A 4 -30.58 48.22 86.66
N LYS A 5 -30.81 47.18 85.86
CA LYS A 5 -29.89 46.04 85.61
C LYS A 5 -28.65 46.48 84.83
N ARG A 6 -27.71 47.21 85.45
CA ARG A 6 -26.48 47.69 84.78
C ARG A 6 -25.38 46.62 84.61
N GLY A 7 -25.53 45.41 85.17
CA GLY A 7 -24.58 44.29 84.98
C GLY A 7 -24.93 43.33 83.84
N SER A 8 -26.18 43.36 83.34
CA SER A 8 -26.66 42.41 82.34
C SER A 8 -25.97 42.58 80.99
N SER A 9 -25.66 43.82 80.59
CA SER A 9 -25.02 44.10 79.31
C SER A 9 -23.56 43.66 79.28
N LEU A 10 -22.81 43.80 80.39
CA LEU A 10 -21.42 43.35 80.47
C LEU A 10 -21.32 41.82 80.40
N ILE A 11 -22.18 41.11 81.16
CA ILE A 11 -22.25 39.64 81.12
C ILE A 11 -22.63 39.16 79.72
N MET A 12 -23.57 39.83 79.05
CA MET A 12 -23.97 39.51 77.68
C MET A 12 -22.83 39.71 76.68
N VAL A 13 -22.04 40.80 76.80
CA VAL A 13 -20.85 41.04 75.96
C VAL A 13 -19.78 39.98 76.18
N VAL A 14 -19.53 39.57 77.43
CA VAL A 14 -18.55 38.50 77.74
C VAL A 14 -19.00 37.15 77.18
N ILE A 15 -20.29 36.81 77.30
CA ILE A 15 -20.84 35.58 76.72
C ILE A 15 -20.73 35.61 75.19
N ILE A 16 -21.13 36.71 74.54
CA ILE A 16 -21.03 36.86 73.08
C ILE A 16 -19.57 36.79 72.62
N SER A 17 -18.64 37.43 73.36
CA SER A 17 -17.20 37.39 73.04
C SER A 17 -16.62 35.99 73.23
N GLY A 18 -17.03 35.26 74.27
CA GLY A 18 -16.63 33.86 74.49
C GLY A 18 -17.13 32.93 73.38
N ILE A 19 -18.37 33.14 72.92
CA ILE A 19 -18.92 32.41 71.77
C ILE A 19 -18.13 32.75 70.48
N LEU A 20 -17.86 34.03 70.21
CA LEU A 20 -17.09 34.46 69.03
C LEU A 20 -15.66 33.92 69.02
N ILE A 21 -14.97 33.93 70.16
CA ILE A 21 -13.61 33.36 70.28
C ILE A 21 -13.65 31.85 70.06
N THR A 22 -14.63 31.14 70.65
CA THR A 22 -14.75 29.69 70.49
C THR A 22 -15.05 29.32 69.04
N VAL A 23 -15.99 30.02 68.39
CA VAL A 23 -16.33 29.81 66.97
C VAL A 23 -15.16 30.19 66.05
N GLY A 24 -14.49 31.32 66.30
CA GLY A 24 -13.31 31.73 65.53
C GLY A 24 -12.14 30.75 65.65
N THR A 25 -11.88 30.25 66.85
CA THR A 25 -10.83 29.23 67.08
C THR A 25 -11.20 27.89 66.43
N ALA A 26 -12.47 27.50 66.47
CA ALA A 26 -12.96 26.30 65.80
C ALA A 26 -12.81 26.41 64.27
N MET A 27 -13.18 27.55 63.66
CA MET A 27 -13.02 27.80 62.22
C MET A 27 -11.54 27.81 61.79
N LEU A 28 -10.66 28.43 62.56
CA LEU A 28 -9.21 28.40 62.31
C LEU A 28 -8.65 26.98 62.41
N SER A 29 -9.07 26.21 63.43
CA SER A 29 -8.64 24.82 63.61
C SER A 29 -9.10 23.92 62.46
N MET A 30 -10.34 24.09 61.98
CA MET A 30 -10.84 23.40 60.78
C MET A 30 -10.03 23.80 59.54
N SER A 31 -9.76 25.09 59.35
CA SER A 31 -9.01 25.58 58.18
C SER A 31 -7.57 25.06 58.15
N VAL A 32 -6.89 25.03 59.31
CA VAL A 32 -5.55 24.44 59.44
C VAL A 32 -5.58 22.93 59.23
N GLY A 33 -6.62 22.25 59.72
CA GLY A 33 -6.83 20.82 59.49
C GLY A 33 -7.04 20.49 58.01
N ASP A 34 -7.90 21.25 57.32
CA ASP A 34 -8.16 21.12 55.89
C ASP A 34 -6.91 21.42 55.06
N TYR A 35 -6.14 22.46 55.41
CA TYR A 35 -4.87 22.76 54.76
C TYR A 35 -3.88 21.61 54.91
N LYS A 36 -3.65 21.11 56.13
CA LYS A 36 -2.77 19.95 56.36
C LYS A 36 -3.23 18.71 55.60
N ARG A 37 -4.54 18.44 55.56
CA ARG A 37 -5.10 17.32 54.80
C ARG A 37 -4.87 17.47 53.30
N ARG A 38 -5.04 18.67 52.75
CA ARG A 38 -4.76 18.97 51.34
C ARG A 38 -3.28 18.83 51.00
N VAL A 39 -2.38 19.29 51.88
CA VAL A 39 -0.93 19.11 51.70
C VAL A 39 -0.58 17.62 51.69
N VAL A 40 -1.08 16.85 52.67
CA VAL A 40 -0.85 15.40 52.73
C VAL A 40 -1.40 14.67 51.50
N GLU A 41 -2.62 14.98 51.04
CA GLU A 41 -3.18 14.39 49.81
C GLU A 41 -2.42 14.82 48.56
N SER A 42 -1.95 16.07 48.49
CA SER A 42 -1.09 16.55 47.40
C SER A 42 0.23 15.79 47.36
N THR A 43 0.89 15.61 48.50
CA THR A 43 2.12 14.80 48.62
C THR A 43 1.83 13.34 48.31
N ARG A 44 0.65 12.83 48.67
CA ARG A 44 0.20 11.47 48.34
C ARG A 44 0.14 11.24 46.83
N ILE A 45 -0.42 12.20 46.10
CA ILE A 45 -0.52 12.18 44.63
C ILE A 45 0.86 12.37 44.00
N LYS A 46 1.68 13.31 44.50
CA LYS A 46 3.07 13.49 44.06
C LYS A 46 3.85 12.18 44.15
N ASN A 47 3.77 11.51 45.29
CA ASN A 47 4.51 10.26 45.53
C ASN A 47 3.98 9.11 44.65
N LEU A 48 2.70 9.14 44.28
CA LEU A 48 2.13 8.19 43.31
C LEU A 48 2.80 8.37 41.94
N TYR A 49 2.81 9.59 41.40
CA TYR A 49 3.46 9.90 40.12
C TYR A 49 4.97 9.67 40.16
N SER A 50 5.61 9.92 41.30
CA SER A 50 7.06 9.68 41.48
C SER A 50 7.37 8.18 41.49
N SER A 51 6.52 7.36 42.13
CA SER A 51 6.63 5.90 42.04
C SER A 51 6.34 5.38 40.63
N GLU A 52 5.40 5.98 39.90
CA GLU A 52 5.08 5.63 38.51
C GLU A 52 6.26 5.93 37.58
N SER A 53 6.86 7.11 37.70
CA SER A 53 8.08 7.47 36.96
C SER A 53 9.25 6.50 37.25
N GLY A 54 9.35 5.99 38.49
CA GLY A 54 10.30 4.93 38.83
C GLY A 54 10.03 3.61 38.09
N LEU A 55 8.77 3.25 37.86
CA LEU A 55 8.42 2.08 37.03
C LEU A 55 8.77 2.29 35.56
N ASP A 56 8.57 3.49 35.03
CA ASP A 56 8.94 3.83 33.64
C ASP A 56 10.46 3.76 33.44
N ALA A 57 11.23 4.31 34.40
CA ALA A 57 12.69 4.21 34.38
C ALA A 57 13.17 2.75 34.46
N ALA A 58 12.51 1.94 35.28
CA ALA A 58 12.82 0.53 35.41
C ALA A 58 12.45 -0.27 34.15
N TYR A 59 11.37 0.09 33.45
CA TYR A 59 11.04 -0.49 32.14
C TYR A 59 12.11 -0.15 31.09
N ASN A 60 12.60 1.08 31.06
CA ASN A 60 13.70 1.45 30.17
C ASN A 60 14.98 0.67 30.46
N ILE A 61 15.31 0.44 31.74
CA ILE A 61 16.45 -0.41 32.14
C ILE A 61 16.23 -1.86 31.68
N LEU A 62 15.01 -2.40 31.84
CA LEU A 62 14.64 -3.74 31.38
C LEU A 62 14.85 -3.88 29.87
N VAL A 63 14.33 -2.95 29.07
CA VAL A 63 14.49 -2.91 27.61
C VAL A 63 15.98 -2.84 27.24
N LYS A 64 16.74 -1.93 27.84
CA LYS A 64 18.18 -1.79 27.54
C LYS A 64 19.00 -3.01 27.96
N THR A 65 18.60 -3.69 29.03
CA THR A 65 19.26 -4.94 29.45
C THR A 65 18.90 -6.10 28.53
N PHE A 66 17.67 -6.14 28.02
CA PHE A 66 17.26 -7.06 26.97
C PHE A 66 18.12 -6.84 25.71
N ASP A 67 18.29 -5.59 25.30
CA ASP A 67 19.14 -5.25 24.16
C ASP A 67 20.57 -5.73 24.35
N ALA A 68 21.13 -5.52 25.54
CA ALA A 68 22.46 -5.97 25.84
C ALA A 68 22.59 -7.51 25.81
N ALA A 69 21.59 -8.21 26.32
CA ALA A 69 21.53 -9.67 26.28
C ALA A 69 21.44 -10.22 24.84
N ALA A 70 20.69 -9.54 23.99
CA ALA A 70 20.54 -9.87 22.57
C ALA A 70 21.90 -9.75 21.85
N ILE A 71 22.56 -8.59 21.97
CA ILE A 71 23.88 -8.32 21.37
C ILE A 71 24.92 -9.32 21.89
N TYR A 72 24.97 -9.54 23.20
CA TYR A 72 25.90 -10.51 23.81
C TYR A 72 25.68 -11.93 23.29
N GLY A 73 24.42 -12.37 23.21
CA GLY A 73 24.06 -13.68 22.68
C GLY A 73 24.45 -13.86 21.20
N VAL A 74 24.30 -12.81 20.38
CA VAL A 74 24.74 -12.85 18.97
C VAL A 74 26.26 -13.01 18.88
N ASN A 75 27.00 -12.21 19.64
CA ASN A 75 28.47 -12.27 19.65
C ASN A 75 28.99 -13.64 20.08
N GLU A 76 28.39 -14.28 21.09
CA GLU A 76 28.82 -15.63 21.49
C GLU A 76 28.45 -16.71 20.50
N ILE A 77 27.38 -16.52 19.72
CA ILE A 77 27.09 -17.47 18.65
C ILE A 77 28.11 -17.37 17.52
N GLU A 78 28.63 -16.19 17.19
CA GLU A 78 29.72 -16.09 16.21
C GLU A 78 30.96 -16.88 16.68
N ARG A 79 31.27 -16.86 17.99
CA ARG A 79 32.34 -17.72 18.55
C ARG A 79 31.96 -19.20 18.55
N TYR A 80 30.70 -19.52 18.84
CA TYR A 80 30.21 -20.89 18.87
C TYR A 80 30.25 -21.56 17.49
N LYS A 81 30.01 -20.81 16.40
CA LYS A 81 30.14 -21.31 15.02
C LYS A 81 31.56 -21.78 14.68
N GLU A 82 32.58 -21.24 15.33
CA GLU A 82 33.98 -21.65 15.17
C GLU A 82 34.34 -22.90 15.99
N THR A 83 33.40 -23.46 16.74
CA THR A 83 33.64 -24.66 17.58
C THR A 83 33.52 -25.95 16.76
N GLU A 84 34.27 -26.98 17.14
CA GLU A 84 34.25 -28.32 16.51
C GLU A 84 32.82 -28.88 16.35
N ALA A 85 31.90 -28.56 17.28
CA ALA A 85 30.52 -29.02 17.24
C ALA A 85 29.70 -28.53 16.02
N ILE A 86 30.01 -27.34 15.49
CA ILE A 86 29.35 -26.76 14.31
C ILE A 86 30.17 -27.03 13.05
N ILE A 87 31.50 -26.93 13.14
CA ILE A 87 32.42 -27.26 12.03
C ILE A 87 32.24 -28.70 11.56
N ASN A 88 32.00 -29.65 12.47
CA ASN A 88 31.75 -31.04 12.09
C ASN A 88 30.45 -31.20 11.28
N ILE A 89 29.38 -30.46 11.61
CA ILE A 89 28.14 -30.47 10.84
C ILE A 89 28.36 -29.86 9.46
N ASP A 90 29.09 -28.75 9.38
CA ASP A 90 29.44 -28.13 8.08
C ASP A 90 30.31 -29.07 7.22
N THR A 91 31.19 -29.83 7.84
CA THR A 91 32.01 -30.85 7.16
C THR A 91 31.14 -32.02 6.67
N GLU A 92 30.21 -32.52 7.49
CA GLU A 92 29.26 -33.56 7.09
C GLU A 92 28.38 -33.11 5.91
N ILE A 93 27.91 -31.86 5.91
CA ILE A 93 27.14 -31.29 4.79
C ILE A 93 27.97 -31.29 3.50
N GLN A 94 29.26 -30.94 3.57
CA GLN A 94 30.14 -30.98 2.39
C GLN A 94 30.41 -32.40 1.91
N GLU A 95 30.61 -33.36 2.83
CA GLU A 95 30.78 -34.78 2.48
C GLU A 95 29.53 -35.35 1.77
N ILE A 96 28.33 -34.95 2.20
CA ILE A 96 27.06 -35.33 1.55
C ILE A 96 26.96 -34.72 0.14
N LYS A 97 27.36 -33.45 -0.01
CA LYS A 97 27.38 -32.76 -1.31
C LYS A 97 28.33 -33.44 -2.30
N ASP A 98 29.53 -33.79 -1.85
CA ASP A 98 30.59 -34.36 -2.69
C ASP A 98 30.40 -35.87 -2.99
N SER A 99 29.59 -36.58 -2.22
CA SER A 99 29.38 -38.03 -2.38
C SER A 99 28.65 -38.40 -3.68
N THR A 100 29.21 -39.23 -4.54
CA THR A 100 28.55 -39.69 -5.78
C THR A 100 27.58 -40.86 -5.57
N THR A 101 27.44 -41.37 -4.33
CA THR A 101 26.70 -42.60 -4.00
C THR A 101 25.41 -42.37 -3.21
N ILE A 102 25.15 -41.15 -2.72
CA ILE A 102 23.94 -40.82 -1.96
C ILE A 102 22.84 -40.38 -2.93
N THR A 103 21.68 -41.06 -2.91
CA THR A 103 20.52 -40.77 -3.77
C THR A 103 19.55 -39.73 -3.19
N ASN A 104 19.56 -39.49 -1.87
CA ASN A 104 18.67 -38.52 -1.19
C ASN A 104 19.46 -37.37 -0.56
N LYS A 105 20.30 -36.70 -1.35
CA LYS A 105 21.20 -35.66 -0.83
C LYS A 105 20.45 -34.49 -0.21
N ASP A 106 19.43 -33.98 -0.90
CA ASP A 106 18.72 -32.77 -0.48
C ASP A 106 18.00 -32.96 0.86
N GLU A 107 17.43 -34.14 1.09
CA GLU A 107 16.74 -34.48 2.33
C GLU A 107 17.71 -34.59 3.53
N GLN A 108 18.89 -35.19 3.32
CA GLN A 108 19.92 -35.31 4.36
C GLN A 108 20.61 -33.99 4.66
N ILE A 109 20.85 -33.14 3.63
CA ILE A 109 21.39 -31.79 3.82
C ILE A 109 20.40 -30.97 4.64
N LYS A 110 19.10 -31.03 4.33
CA LYS A 110 18.06 -30.32 5.07
C LYS A 110 17.98 -30.77 6.54
N GLU A 111 18.15 -32.06 6.82
CA GLU A 111 18.17 -32.58 8.19
C GLU A 111 19.39 -32.05 8.98
N GLN A 112 20.56 -32.00 8.36
CA GLN A 112 21.79 -31.49 8.98
C GLN A 112 21.75 -29.97 9.19
N GLU A 113 21.20 -29.21 8.23
CA GLU A 113 20.97 -27.77 8.37
C GLU A 113 19.97 -27.47 9.49
N ALA A 114 18.90 -28.28 9.63
CA ALA A 114 17.95 -28.15 10.73
C ALA A 114 18.59 -28.44 12.10
N GLU A 115 19.46 -29.45 12.19
CA GLU A 115 20.21 -29.76 13.42
C GLU A 115 21.20 -28.64 13.78
N LYS A 116 21.89 -28.06 12.78
CA LYS A 116 22.75 -26.89 12.97
C LYS A 116 21.98 -25.71 13.55
N ASP A 117 20.85 -25.37 12.93
CA ASP A 117 19.98 -24.28 13.37
C ASP A 117 19.42 -24.51 14.78
N ARG A 118 19.06 -25.76 15.10
CA ARG A 118 18.59 -26.15 16.43
C ARG A 118 19.66 -25.90 17.49
N ARG A 119 20.90 -26.36 17.27
CA ARG A 119 22.02 -26.17 18.22
C ARG A 119 22.37 -24.70 18.43
N ILE A 120 22.42 -23.94 17.34
CA ILE A 120 22.66 -22.50 17.39
C ILE A 120 21.58 -21.81 18.23
N ASN A 121 20.30 -22.14 17.99
CA ASN A 121 19.20 -21.54 18.73
C ASN A 121 19.20 -21.94 20.21
N GLU A 122 19.49 -23.19 20.53
CA GLU A 122 19.58 -23.68 21.91
C GLU A 122 20.69 -22.99 22.69
N HIS A 123 21.89 -22.87 22.09
CA HIS A 123 23.01 -22.20 22.72
C HIS A 123 22.73 -20.70 22.92
N PHE A 124 22.12 -20.04 21.93
CA PHE A 124 21.72 -18.64 22.05
C PHE A 124 20.75 -18.43 23.21
N LYS A 125 19.72 -19.27 23.32
CA LYS A 125 18.74 -19.20 24.41
C LYS A 125 19.38 -19.39 25.77
N GLU A 126 20.35 -20.30 25.89
CA GLU A 126 21.10 -20.54 27.13
C GLU A 126 21.90 -19.31 27.55
N VAL A 127 22.68 -18.74 26.64
CA VAL A 127 23.51 -17.55 26.88
C VAL A 127 22.64 -16.34 27.22
N PHE A 128 21.60 -16.09 26.44
CA PHE A 128 20.64 -15.01 26.67
C PHE A 128 19.96 -15.15 28.04
N SER A 129 19.49 -16.36 28.36
CA SER A 129 18.84 -16.68 29.64
C SER A 129 19.76 -16.38 30.82
N THR A 130 21.02 -16.83 30.73
CA THR A 130 22.03 -16.65 31.79
C THR A 130 22.38 -15.19 32.00
N PHE A 131 22.46 -14.42 30.91
CA PHE A 131 22.68 -12.98 30.97
C PHE A 131 21.56 -12.27 31.72
N ILE A 132 20.30 -12.60 31.43
CA ILE A 132 19.15 -11.98 32.09
C ILE A 132 19.02 -12.43 33.55
N TYR A 133 19.07 -13.74 33.81
CA TYR A 133 18.77 -14.30 35.13
C TYR A 133 19.53 -15.61 35.41
N LYS A 134 20.07 -15.72 36.63
CA LYS A 134 20.71 -16.95 37.14
C LYS A 134 20.24 -17.24 38.56
N GLU A 135 19.68 -18.43 38.79
CA GLU A 135 19.00 -18.83 40.04
C GLU A 135 19.94 -18.89 41.27
N ASN A 136 21.26 -18.95 41.07
CA ASN A 136 22.28 -19.00 42.14
C ASN A 136 23.49 -18.07 41.85
N ALA A 137 23.25 -16.83 41.42
CA ALA A 137 24.33 -15.87 41.22
C ALA A 137 25.02 -15.53 42.56
N VAL A 138 26.35 -15.64 42.62
CA VAL A 138 27.15 -15.18 43.75
C VAL A 138 27.29 -13.66 43.62
N GLU A 139 26.92 -12.89 44.64
CA GLU A 139 27.19 -11.44 44.67
C GLU A 139 28.71 -11.21 44.66
N SER A 140 29.29 -10.96 43.48
CA SER A 140 30.64 -10.44 43.38
C SER A 140 30.63 -8.96 43.75
N VAL A 141 31.21 -8.66 44.90
CA VAL A 141 31.43 -7.32 45.45
C VAL A 141 32.26 -6.47 44.47
N ASN A 142 31.74 -5.31 44.10
CA ASN A 142 32.43 -4.18 43.44
C ASN A 142 33.26 -4.50 42.17
N SER A 143 32.59 -4.73 41.05
CA SER A 143 33.16 -4.57 39.71
C SER A 143 32.33 -3.56 38.93
N ASP A 144 32.95 -2.50 38.39
CA ASP A 144 32.33 -1.55 37.45
C ASP A 144 32.16 -2.15 36.04
N ILE A 145 32.51 -3.43 35.87
CA ILE A 145 32.45 -4.17 34.61
C ILE A 145 31.33 -5.22 34.68
N PRO A 146 30.46 -5.33 33.66
CA PRO A 146 29.46 -6.39 33.54
C PRO A 146 30.08 -7.78 33.60
N THR A 147 29.37 -8.71 34.25
CA THR A 147 29.79 -10.10 34.41
C THR A 147 29.03 -11.05 33.49
N ASN A 148 28.02 -10.54 32.79
CA ASN A 148 27.16 -11.23 31.85
C ASN A 148 26.37 -12.40 32.49
N GLU A 149 26.09 -12.27 33.79
CA GLU A 149 25.25 -13.19 34.57
C GLU A 149 24.29 -12.41 35.48
N ASP A 150 22.99 -12.70 35.43
CA ASP A 150 21.95 -12.05 36.26
C ASP A 150 21.98 -10.51 36.18
N GLU A 151 22.27 -9.98 34.99
CA GLU A 151 22.49 -8.56 34.73
C GLU A 151 21.21 -7.73 34.89
N LEU A 152 20.02 -8.33 34.71
CA LEU A 152 18.75 -7.62 34.93
C LEU A 152 18.58 -7.20 36.39
N ARG A 153 18.87 -8.11 37.33
CA ARG A 153 18.77 -7.80 38.77
C ARG A 153 19.78 -6.75 39.18
N LYS A 154 21.02 -6.87 38.70
CA LYS A 154 22.11 -5.91 38.94
C LYS A 154 21.79 -4.53 38.37
N SER A 155 21.19 -4.49 37.18
CA SER A 155 20.82 -3.27 36.46
C SER A 155 19.68 -2.52 37.15
N ILE A 156 18.59 -3.21 37.52
CA ILE A 156 17.45 -2.59 38.20
C ILE A 156 17.82 -2.10 39.61
N ASN A 157 18.45 -2.95 40.44
CA ASN A 157 18.82 -2.58 41.81
C ASN A 157 19.92 -1.49 41.81
N GLY A 158 20.85 -1.56 40.87
CA GLY A 158 21.95 -0.59 40.71
C GLY A 158 21.59 0.68 39.93
N LYS A 159 20.34 0.81 39.46
CA LYS A 159 19.85 1.91 38.61
C LYS A 159 20.80 2.18 37.44
N LYS A 160 21.21 1.10 36.77
CA LYS A 160 22.19 1.10 35.67
C LYS A 160 21.74 0.13 34.58
N TYR A 161 22.33 0.20 33.40
CA TYR A 161 22.14 -0.80 32.35
C TYR A 161 23.47 -1.07 31.66
N VAL A 162 23.60 -2.25 31.06
CA VAL A 162 24.77 -2.64 30.27
C VAL A 162 24.70 -1.94 28.92
N ALA A 163 25.79 -1.31 28.50
CA ALA A 163 25.92 -0.69 27.19
C ALA A 163 27.27 -1.06 26.56
N PHE A 164 27.29 -1.13 25.24
CA PHE A 164 28.51 -1.34 24.45
C PHE A 164 29.07 0.00 23.99
N ASN A 165 30.37 0.20 24.14
CA ASN A 165 31.10 1.34 23.59
C ASN A 165 31.40 1.13 22.10
N GLU A 166 31.83 2.19 21.39
CA GLU A 166 32.16 2.11 19.95
C GLU A 166 33.28 1.11 19.63
N ASP A 167 34.10 0.74 20.62
CA ASP A 167 35.16 -0.26 20.52
C ASP A 167 34.69 -1.70 20.85
N GLY A 168 33.39 -1.88 21.12
CA GLY A 168 32.78 -3.17 21.49
C GLY A 168 32.95 -3.55 22.95
N THR A 169 33.54 -2.70 23.80
CA THR A 169 33.69 -2.98 25.24
C THR A 169 32.40 -2.73 26.02
N GLU A 170 32.13 -3.57 27.00
CA GLU A 170 30.95 -3.51 27.87
C GLU A 170 31.18 -2.59 29.08
N ALA A 171 30.23 -1.69 29.36
CA ALA A 171 30.28 -0.82 30.53
C ALA A 171 28.87 -0.55 31.10
N TYR A 172 28.79 -0.30 32.41
CA TYR A 172 27.55 0.18 33.00
C TYR A 172 27.31 1.66 32.74
N ARG A 173 26.08 2.01 32.35
CA ARG A 173 25.58 3.40 32.32
C ARG A 173 24.54 3.61 33.39
N HIS A 174 24.72 4.64 34.21
CA HIS A 174 23.81 4.96 35.30
C HIS A 174 22.61 5.79 34.84
N VAL A 175 21.45 5.48 35.40
CA VAL A 175 20.20 6.23 35.20
C VAL A 175 19.96 7.08 36.44
N THR A 176 19.94 8.41 36.25
CA THR A 176 19.59 9.35 37.32
C THR A 176 18.08 9.46 37.44
N LEU A 177 17.54 9.11 38.60
CA LEU A 177 16.16 9.45 38.96
C LEU A 177 16.18 10.84 39.60
N ASN A 178 15.45 11.80 39.03
CA ASN A 178 15.32 13.13 39.61
C ASN A 178 14.55 13.03 40.93
N VAL A 179 15.26 13.21 42.04
CA VAL A 179 14.67 13.40 43.37
C VAL A 179 14.67 14.91 43.62
N ASP A 180 13.55 15.48 44.09
CA ASP A 180 13.51 16.89 44.48
C ASP A 180 14.57 17.15 45.57
N ASP A 181 15.30 18.27 45.49
CA ASP A 181 16.39 18.67 46.40
C ASP A 181 15.94 18.97 47.86
N GLY A 182 14.82 18.42 48.30
CA GLY A 182 14.40 18.42 49.70
C GLY A 182 15.15 17.35 50.49
N GLU A 183 15.96 17.77 51.46
CA GLU A 183 16.63 16.87 52.40
C GLU A 183 15.61 15.85 52.99
N ASP A 184 15.83 14.56 52.71
CA ASP A 184 15.10 13.36 53.18
C ASP A 184 14.06 12.68 52.24
N ASP A 185 14.01 12.99 50.94
CA ASP A 185 13.26 12.16 49.96
C ASP A 185 14.07 10.91 49.54
N GLU A 186 13.42 9.73 49.53
CA GLU A 186 14.04 8.44 49.17
C GLU A 186 13.27 7.73 48.03
N ALA A 187 14.00 7.28 47.00
CA ALA A 187 13.48 6.50 45.87
C ALA A 187 14.24 5.18 45.71
N ASP A 188 13.51 4.07 45.68
CA ASP A 188 14.08 2.72 45.61
C ASP A 188 13.36 1.84 44.58
N LEU A 189 14.14 0.98 43.92
CA LEU A 189 13.70 0.03 42.90
C LEU A 189 14.18 -1.38 43.28
N SER A 190 13.26 -2.34 43.22
CA SER A 190 13.61 -3.75 43.37
C SER A 190 12.92 -4.60 42.32
N VAL A 191 13.57 -5.71 41.95
CA VAL A 191 13.05 -6.68 40.99
C VAL A 191 13.01 -8.07 41.59
N ALA A 192 11.92 -8.79 41.36
CA ALA A 192 11.78 -10.20 41.62
C ALA A 192 11.50 -10.93 40.31
N ILE A 193 12.23 -12.00 40.05
CA ILE A 193 12.09 -12.82 38.84
C ILE A 193 11.62 -14.21 39.29
N GLU A 194 10.41 -14.57 38.90
CA GLU A 194 9.82 -15.89 39.15
C GLU A 194 10.02 -16.81 37.93
N GLY A 195 9.84 -18.12 38.11
CA GLY A 195 9.93 -19.10 37.01
C GLY A 195 9.07 -18.69 35.80
N ASN A 196 9.58 -18.95 34.59
CA ASN A 196 9.08 -18.46 33.30
C ASN A 196 9.28 -16.96 33.02
N TYR A 197 10.36 -16.34 33.51
CA TYR A 197 10.71 -14.93 33.23
C TYR A 197 9.58 -13.93 33.50
N LYS A 198 8.83 -14.20 34.57
CA LYS A 198 7.84 -13.27 35.10
C LYS A 198 8.56 -12.29 36.01
N ILE A 199 8.73 -11.07 35.52
CA ILE A 199 9.55 -10.02 36.13
C ILE A 199 8.62 -9.06 36.86
N THR A 200 8.74 -8.99 38.17
CA THR A 200 7.96 -8.08 39.01
C THR A 200 8.85 -6.96 39.52
N ILE A 201 8.58 -5.73 39.05
CA ILE A 201 9.31 -4.53 39.45
C ILE A 201 8.49 -3.78 40.49
N THR A 202 9.13 -3.41 41.60
CA THR A 202 8.53 -2.64 42.68
C THR A 202 9.25 -1.31 42.83
N SER A 203 8.51 -0.21 42.66
CA SER A 203 8.98 1.16 42.81
C SER A 203 8.43 1.77 44.10
N ASN A 204 9.32 2.29 44.93
CA ASN A 204 9.00 2.91 46.21
C ASN A 204 9.43 4.37 46.19
N TYR A 205 8.52 5.29 46.53
CA TYR A 205 8.86 6.70 46.75
C TYR A 205 8.34 7.18 48.11
N ARG A 206 9.21 7.82 48.88
CA ARG A 206 8.93 8.31 50.23
C ARG A 206 9.33 9.77 50.35
N THR A 207 8.42 10.55 50.92
CA THR A 207 8.67 11.95 51.29
C THR A 207 8.49 12.15 52.79
N ILE A 208 9.40 12.92 53.38
CA ILE A 208 9.36 13.32 54.78
C ILE A 208 9.11 14.84 54.84
N ASP A 209 7.87 15.24 55.12
CA ASP A 209 7.55 16.66 55.30
C ASP A 209 7.85 17.09 56.75
N THR A 210 8.90 17.88 56.92
CA THR A 210 9.35 18.41 58.22
C THR A 210 8.39 19.44 58.84
N ASN A 211 7.57 20.12 58.04
CA ASN A 211 6.60 21.12 58.51
C ASN A 211 5.33 20.48 59.07
N VAL A 212 4.90 19.35 58.51
CA VAL A 212 3.69 18.62 58.93
C VAL A 212 4.02 17.40 59.81
N LYS A 213 5.31 17.04 59.95
CA LYS A 213 5.79 15.80 60.61
C LYS A 213 5.06 14.56 60.07
N ALA A 214 4.82 14.55 58.77
CA ALA A 214 4.09 13.48 58.09
C ALA A 214 5.04 12.78 57.12
N THR A 215 5.17 11.47 57.26
CA THR A 215 5.82 10.62 56.26
C THR A 215 4.75 10.08 55.33
N THR A 216 4.90 10.32 54.02
CA THR A 216 4.03 9.76 53.00
C THR A 216 4.83 8.81 52.13
N LYS A 217 4.41 7.54 52.04
CA LYS A 217 5.02 6.53 51.17
C LYS A 217 4.00 6.06 50.14
N ARG A 218 4.44 5.86 48.91
CA ARG A 218 3.70 5.12 47.88
C ARG A 218 4.61 4.01 47.33
N THR A 219 4.00 2.87 47.08
CA THR A 219 4.65 1.70 46.48
C THR A 219 3.79 1.28 45.31
N LEU A 220 4.40 1.21 44.13
CA LEU A 220 3.76 0.68 42.93
C LEU A 220 4.50 -0.57 42.48
N GLN A 221 3.75 -1.49 41.88
CA GLN A 221 4.28 -2.73 41.35
C GLN A 221 3.73 -2.98 39.95
N SER A 222 4.60 -3.29 39.00
CA SER A 222 4.23 -3.79 37.68
C SER A 222 4.83 -5.18 37.44
N THR A 223 4.13 -6.00 36.65
CA THR A 223 4.57 -7.34 36.28
C THR A 223 4.71 -7.40 34.77
N TYR A 224 5.89 -7.81 34.31
CA TYR A 224 6.25 -8.01 32.91
C TYR A 224 6.42 -9.50 32.65
N ASN A 225 5.93 -9.98 31.51
CA ASN A 225 6.22 -11.33 31.03
C ASN A 225 7.19 -11.23 29.88
N MET A 226 8.40 -11.78 30.05
CA MET A 226 9.42 -11.81 29.01
C MET A 226 9.47 -13.19 28.35
N THR A 227 9.56 -13.22 27.02
CA THR A 227 9.80 -14.44 26.25
C THR A 227 11.23 -14.41 25.73
N VAL A 228 11.98 -15.50 25.92
CA VAL A 228 13.33 -15.63 25.37
C VAL A 228 13.24 -15.72 23.84
N PRO A 229 13.88 -14.82 23.09
CA PRO A 229 13.83 -14.84 21.62
C PRO A 229 14.56 -16.06 21.05
N ASN A 230 14.25 -16.45 19.80
CA ASN A 230 15.13 -17.36 19.06
C ASN A 230 16.32 -16.57 18.49
N TYR A 231 17.43 -17.25 18.23
CA TYR A 231 18.61 -16.65 17.59
C TYR A 231 18.24 -15.95 16.29
N LYS A 232 17.43 -16.61 15.45
CA LYS A 232 16.93 -16.04 14.19
C LYS A 232 16.17 -14.74 14.42
N ASP A 233 15.25 -14.69 15.40
CA ASP A 233 14.45 -13.47 15.70
C ASP A 233 15.31 -12.23 16.02
N ILE A 234 16.54 -12.42 16.52
CA ILE A 234 17.45 -11.33 16.88
C ILE A 234 18.45 -11.04 15.77
N VAL A 235 19.05 -12.04 15.14
CA VAL A 235 20.19 -11.87 14.21
C VAL A 235 19.79 -11.26 12.87
N PHE A 236 18.51 -11.32 12.52
CA PHE A 236 17.99 -10.57 11.37
C PHE A 236 18.14 -9.04 11.54
N SER A 237 18.42 -8.54 12.75
CA SER A 237 18.69 -7.13 13.02
C SER A 237 20.08 -6.63 12.60
N GLU A 238 21.09 -7.51 12.58
CA GLU A 238 22.49 -7.16 12.26
C GLU A 238 23.02 -7.84 10.99
N ARG A 239 22.27 -8.76 10.38
CA ARG A 239 22.68 -9.34 9.09
C ARG A 239 22.36 -8.40 7.94
N LYS A 240 23.35 -8.27 7.04
CA LYS A 240 23.10 -8.20 5.60
C LYS A 240 22.36 -9.47 5.20
N VAL A 241 21.05 -9.51 5.41
CA VAL A 241 20.21 -10.54 4.80
C VAL A 241 20.07 -10.09 3.36
N GLU A 242 20.70 -10.80 2.44
CA GLU A 242 20.33 -10.72 1.03
C GLU A 242 18.90 -11.27 0.94
N LEU A 243 17.92 -10.35 1.03
CA LEU A 243 16.52 -10.71 0.85
C LEU A 243 16.35 -11.12 -0.61
N PRO A 244 15.63 -12.22 -0.89
CA PRO A 244 15.20 -12.53 -2.25
C PRO A 244 14.51 -11.31 -2.83
N LYS A 245 15.02 -10.79 -3.96
CA LYS A 245 14.44 -9.61 -4.59
C LYS A 245 13.29 -10.07 -5.46
N TYR A 246 12.07 -9.85 -4.98
CA TYR A 246 10.86 -10.00 -5.79
C TYR A 246 10.66 -8.71 -6.58
N THR A 247 11.15 -8.69 -7.81
CA THR A 247 11.14 -7.51 -8.68
C THR A 247 9.73 -6.97 -8.92
N PHE A 248 8.74 -7.85 -8.99
CA PHE A 248 7.33 -7.49 -9.11
C PHE A 248 6.75 -6.73 -7.89
N LEU A 249 7.38 -6.81 -6.70
CA LEU A 249 6.98 -6.08 -5.49
C LEU A 249 7.62 -4.70 -5.36
N ASN A 250 8.65 -4.40 -6.14
CA ASN A 250 9.30 -3.10 -6.09
C ASN A 250 8.25 -2.04 -6.43
N ASP A 251 8.13 -1.02 -5.60
CA ASP A 251 7.23 0.13 -5.76
C ASP A 251 5.72 -0.13 -5.83
N LYS A 252 5.25 -1.39 -5.87
CA LYS A 252 3.83 -1.72 -5.99
C LYS A 252 3.14 -1.86 -4.63
N ALA A 253 2.13 -1.03 -4.41
CA ALA A 253 1.23 -1.14 -3.26
C ALA A 253 0.20 -2.26 -3.47
N ILE A 254 -0.29 -2.40 -4.71
CA ILE A 254 -1.44 -3.25 -5.05
C ILE A 254 -1.14 -4.04 -6.33
N ILE A 255 -1.33 -5.35 -6.28
CA ILE A 255 -1.30 -6.28 -7.41
C ILE A 255 -2.58 -7.12 -7.36
N VAL A 256 -3.39 -7.06 -8.40
CA VAL A 256 -4.71 -7.72 -8.44
C VAL A 256 -4.89 -8.43 -9.78
N GLY A 257 -5.17 -9.73 -9.73
CA GLY A 257 -5.45 -10.55 -10.91
C GLY A 257 -6.83 -10.24 -11.51
N GLY A 258 -7.82 -10.02 -10.65
CA GLY A 258 -9.15 -9.60 -11.03
C GLY A 258 -9.31 -8.10 -11.28
N ASN A 259 -10.51 -7.60 -11.00
CA ASN A 259 -10.89 -6.20 -11.13
C ASN A 259 -10.67 -5.43 -9.83
N MET A 260 -10.47 -4.11 -9.93
CA MET A 260 -10.50 -3.20 -8.78
C MET A 260 -11.76 -2.34 -8.85
N ASN A 261 -12.64 -2.43 -7.86
CA ASN A 261 -13.87 -1.64 -7.79
C ASN A 261 -13.80 -0.69 -6.59
N VAL A 262 -13.85 0.62 -6.84
CA VAL A 262 -13.93 1.64 -5.80
C VAL A 262 -15.32 2.27 -5.88
N ILE A 263 -16.19 1.87 -4.95
CA ILE A 263 -17.61 2.21 -4.97
C ILE A 263 -17.97 3.03 -3.72
N ASP A 264 -18.44 4.25 -3.93
CA ASP A 264 -18.86 5.19 -2.87
C ASP A 264 -17.77 5.59 -1.86
N SER A 265 -16.51 5.22 -2.11
CA SER A 265 -15.37 5.42 -1.21
C SER A 265 -14.36 6.45 -1.72
N PRO A 266 -13.98 7.45 -0.90
CA PRO A 266 -12.76 8.22 -1.10
C PRO A 266 -11.52 7.34 -0.89
N LEU A 267 -10.57 7.39 -1.82
CA LEU A 267 -9.37 6.53 -1.81
C LEU A 267 -8.10 7.36 -2.03
N SER A 268 -7.03 7.04 -1.30
CA SER A 268 -5.68 7.54 -1.57
C SER A 268 -4.69 6.38 -1.54
N VAL A 269 -3.96 6.16 -2.63
CA VAL A 269 -2.94 5.11 -2.74
C VAL A 269 -1.56 5.74 -2.93
N THR A 270 -0.57 5.37 -2.11
CA THR A 270 0.85 5.65 -2.36
C THR A 270 1.54 4.40 -2.88
N GLY A 271 2.43 4.56 -3.85
CA GLY A 271 3.00 3.45 -4.62
C GLY A 271 2.25 3.20 -5.93
N ASN A 272 2.82 2.33 -6.75
CA ASN A 272 2.27 1.91 -8.04
C ASN A 272 1.19 0.84 -7.83
N ILE A 273 0.26 0.74 -8.78
CA ILE A 273 -0.78 -0.30 -8.78
C ILE A 273 -0.79 -1.06 -10.10
N PHE A 274 -1.04 -2.36 -10.03
CA PHE A 274 -1.25 -3.22 -11.20
C PHE A 274 -2.53 -4.03 -11.05
N ILE A 275 -3.43 -3.87 -11.99
CA ILE A 275 -4.73 -4.55 -12.03
C ILE A 275 -4.87 -5.28 -13.38
N GLN A 276 -4.67 -6.59 -13.40
CA GLN A 276 -4.75 -7.39 -14.62
C GLN A 276 -6.14 -7.26 -15.28
N GLY A 277 -7.21 -7.36 -14.48
CA GLY A 277 -8.59 -7.12 -14.91
C GLY A 277 -9.25 -8.32 -15.60
N ASN A 278 -10.43 -8.67 -15.12
CA ASN A 278 -11.32 -9.68 -15.71
C ASN A 278 -12.41 -8.98 -16.54
N GLY A 279 -12.42 -9.19 -17.84
CA GLY A 279 -13.29 -8.44 -18.75
C GLY A 279 -13.44 -9.11 -20.10
N TYR A 280 -13.85 -8.34 -21.11
CA TYR A 280 -14.07 -8.86 -22.47
C TYR A 280 -12.83 -9.59 -23.00
N ASN A 281 -13.05 -10.81 -23.49
CA ASN A 281 -12.05 -11.57 -24.22
C ASN A 281 -12.06 -11.06 -25.66
N ASP A 282 -10.97 -10.44 -26.08
CA ASP A 282 -10.85 -9.79 -27.38
C ASP A 282 -10.99 -10.75 -28.58
N ILE A 283 -11.02 -12.06 -28.31
CA ILE A 283 -11.04 -13.18 -29.26
C ILE A 283 -12.46 -13.78 -29.40
N ASP A 284 -13.45 -13.40 -28.57
CA ASP A 284 -14.80 -13.99 -28.65
C ASP A 284 -15.56 -13.50 -29.89
N VAL A 285 -15.77 -14.45 -30.81
CA VAL A 285 -16.37 -14.28 -32.14
C VAL A 285 -17.90 -14.33 -32.11
N ASP A 286 -18.48 -14.80 -31.00
CA ASP A 286 -19.91 -15.06 -30.86
C ASP A 286 -20.62 -13.90 -30.16
N GLY A 287 -21.29 -13.09 -30.98
CA GLY A 287 -21.71 -11.73 -30.67
C GLY A 287 -22.58 -11.54 -29.44
N ILE A 288 -22.14 -10.62 -28.57
CA ILE A 288 -22.96 -9.73 -27.74
C ILE A 288 -22.23 -8.37 -27.67
N ASP A 289 -22.96 -7.29 -27.93
CA ASP A 289 -22.63 -5.86 -27.78
C ASP A 289 -21.13 -5.46 -27.60
N ARG A 290 -20.30 -5.78 -28.62
CA ARG A 290 -18.86 -5.46 -28.66
C ARG A 290 -18.57 -3.96 -28.43
N ALA A 291 -19.50 -3.08 -28.82
CA ALA A 291 -19.30 -1.65 -28.72
C ALA A 291 -19.15 -1.17 -27.27
N TYR A 292 -19.76 -1.88 -26.33
CA TYR A 292 -19.75 -1.56 -24.91
C TYR A 292 -18.93 -2.57 -24.09
N ASN A 293 -19.02 -3.87 -24.38
CA ASN A 293 -18.36 -4.91 -23.61
C ASN A 293 -16.84 -4.76 -23.54
N LYS A 294 -16.21 -4.16 -24.57
CA LYS A 294 -14.76 -3.91 -24.58
C LYS A 294 -14.27 -3.00 -23.45
N TYR A 295 -15.16 -2.26 -22.79
CA TYR A 295 -14.84 -1.40 -21.64
C TYR A 295 -14.98 -2.13 -20.30
N ASN A 296 -15.49 -3.36 -20.28
CA ASN A 296 -15.71 -4.10 -19.03
C ASN A 296 -14.37 -4.58 -18.44
N GLY A 297 -14.27 -4.49 -17.12
CA GLY A 297 -13.13 -4.96 -16.34
C GLY A 297 -11.98 -3.96 -16.22
N GLY A 298 -11.01 -4.28 -15.37
CA GLY A 298 -9.89 -3.42 -15.01
C GLY A 298 -10.19 -2.65 -13.72
N ILE A 299 -10.11 -1.33 -13.77
CA ILE A 299 -10.35 -0.44 -12.63
C ILE A 299 -11.68 0.27 -12.84
N VAL A 300 -12.58 0.22 -11.86
CA VAL A 300 -13.89 0.89 -11.89
C VAL A 300 -14.02 1.84 -10.71
N LEU A 301 -14.21 3.13 -11.01
CA LEU A 301 -14.48 4.16 -10.02
C LEU A 301 -15.92 4.66 -10.17
N ASP A 302 -16.72 4.54 -9.12
CA ASP A 302 -18.12 4.96 -9.14
C ASP A 302 -18.59 5.46 -7.77
N ALA A 303 -19.61 6.31 -7.78
CA ALA A 303 -20.27 6.77 -6.56
C ALA A 303 -21.75 7.05 -6.85
N SER A 304 -22.60 6.71 -5.88
CA SER A 304 -24.05 6.92 -5.96
C SER A 304 -24.40 8.40 -5.79
N THR A 305 -23.74 9.08 -4.86
CA THR A 305 -24.02 10.48 -4.51
C THR A 305 -22.78 11.22 -4.00
N ASN A 306 -22.73 12.52 -4.31
CA ASN A 306 -21.62 13.43 -3.99
C ASN A 306 -20.29 13.02 -4.62
N LYS A 307 -19.49 14.01 -5.01
CA LYS A 307 -18.22 13.74 -5.68
C LYS A 307 -17.24 13.06 -4.71
N LYS A 308 -16.81 11.83 -5.01
CA LYS A 308 -15.79 11.08 -4.26
C LYS A 308 -14.43 11.28 -4.87
N LYS A 309 -13.42 11.42 -4.00
CA LYS A 309 -12.06 11.73 -4.41
C LYS A 309 -11.21 10.46 -4.40
N VAL A 310 -10.58 10.16 -5.52
CA VAL A 310 -9.70 9.00 -5.68
C VAL A 310 -8.32 9.49 -6.14
N ILE A 311 -7.27 9.21 -5.39
CA ILE A 311 -5.92 9.71 -5.66
C ILE A 311 -4.97 8.52 -5.76
N PHE A 312 -4.27 8.42 -6.89
CA PHE A 312 -3.18 7.47 -7.11
C PHE A 312 -1.87 8.23 -7.20
N ASN A 313 -0.95 7.99 -6.26
CA ASN A 313 0.30 8.74 -6.19
C ASN A 313 1.45 8.16 -7.02
N GLY A 314 1.33 6.91 -7.45
CA GLY A 314 2.25 6.25 -8.39
C GLY A 314 1.64 6.03 -9.78
N ASP A 315 2.31 5.19 -10.57
CA ASP A 315 1.81 4.67 -11.83
C ASP A 315 0.56 3.80 -11.61
N VAL A 316 -0.42 3.95 -12.49
CA VAL A 316 -1.63 3.13 -12.54
C VAL A 316 -1.57 2.27 -13.78
N VAL A 317 -1.59 0.95 -13.58
CA VAL A 317 -1.53 -0.01 -14.68
C VAL A 317 -2.75 -0.91 -14.64
N THR A 318 -3.43 -1.05 -15.77
CA THR A 318 -4.45 -2.09 -15.93
C THR A 318 -4.41 -2.78 -17.29
N GLY A 319 -4.58 -4.10 -17.29
CA GLY A 319 -4.67 -4.90 -18.51
C GLY A 319 -5.98 -4.72 -19.28
N LYS A 320 -6.97 -4.05 -18.67
CA LYS A 320 -8.30 -3.78 -19.24
C LYS A 320 -8.58 -2.28 -19.21
N THR A 321 -9.74 -1.86 -18.71
CA THR A 321 -10.18 -0.47 -18.84
C THR A 321 -10.04 0.28 -17.54
N PHE A 322 -9.58 1.53 -17.63
CA PHE A 322 -9.71 2.49 -16.54
C PHE A 322 -11.06 3.20 -16.69
N ASN A 323 -12.05 2.78 -15.89
CA ASN A 323 -13.44 3.23 -15.93
C ASN A 323 -13.72 4.30 -14.88
N ILE A 324 -14.30 5.41 -15.31
CA ILE A 324 -14.81 6.47 -14.43
C ILE A 324 -16.30 6.67 -14.73
N ARG A 325 -17.12 6.41 -13.74
CA ARG A 325 -18.57 6.47 -13.87
C ARG A 325 -19.11 7.75 -13.23
N ASN A 326 -19.86 7.65 -12.14
CA ASN A 326 -20.64 8.75 -11.59
C ASN A 326 -19.95 9.40 -10.39
N TYR A 327 -19.99 10.73 -10.33
CA TYR A 327 -19.57 11.50 -9.16
C TYR A 327 -18.17 11.13 -8.64
N VAL A 328 -17.18 10.95 -9.52
CA VAL A 328 -15.78 10.68 -9.11
C VAL A 328 -14.86 11.78 -9.58
N GLU A 329 -13.97 12.24 -8.70
CA GLU A 329 -12.80 13.04 -9.05
C GLU A 329 -11.55 12.20 -8.83
N SER A 330 -10.95 11.74 -9.92
CA SER A 330 -9.77 10.89 -9.91
C SER A 330 -8.53 11.69 -10.30
N THR A 331 -7.47 11.60 -9.51
CA THR A 331 -6.15 12.16 -9.82
C THR A 331 -5.12 11.05 -9.85
N ILE A 332 -4.37 10.96 -10.95
CA ILE A 332 -3.21 10.09 -11.10
C ILE A 332 -1.97 10.98 -11.16
N ASN A 333 -1.11 10.85 -10.15
CA ASN A 333 0.12 11.60 -10.01
C ASN A 333 1.34 10.91 -10.63
N GLY A 334 1.25 9.63 -11.00
CA GLY A 334 2.17 8.95 -11.92
C GLY A 334 1.61 8.91 -13.35
N ASN A 335 1.96 7.88 -14.11
CA ASN A 335 1.45 7.63 -15.47
C ASN A 335 0.30 6.61 -15.46
N LEU A 336 -0.53 6.64 -16.49
CA LEU A 336 -1.62 5.68 -16.69
C LEU A 336 -1.34 4.80 -17.91
N TYR A 337 -1.31 3.49 -17.70
CA TYR A 337 -1.21 2.47 -18.75
C TYR A 337 -2.46 1.60 -18.70
N ALA A 338 -3.28 1.64 -19.76
CA ALA A 338 -4.53 0.90 -19.80
C ALA A 338 -4.84 0.40 -21.21
N MET A 339 -5.62 -0.67 -21.36
CA MET A 339 -6.14 -1.03 -22.67
C MET A 339 -7.08 0.05 -23.20
N ASN A 340 -8.01 0.54 -22.35
CA ASN A 340 -8.88 1.66 -22.67
C ASN A 340 -8.96 2.64 -21.48
N VAL A 341 -9.34 3.88 -21.76
CA VAL A 341 -9.87 4.80 -20.74
C VAL A 341 -11.31 5.13 -21.10
N TYR A 342 -12.24 4.87 -20.20
CA TYR A 342 -13.67 5.06 -20.45
C TYR A 342 -14.31 5.90 -19.36
N ALA A 343 -15.00 6.96 -19.77
CA ALA A 343 -15.84 7.77 -18.91
C ALA A 343 -17.30 7.59 -19.32
N GLY A 344 -18.02 6.70 -18.66
CA GLY A 344 -19.39 6.31 -19.05
C GLY A 344 -19.87 5.08 -18.30
N ASN A 345 -21.16 4.78 -18.41
CA ASN A 345 -21.72 3.52 -17.92
C ASN A 345 -21.54 2.43 -18.99
N GLU A 346 -21.31 1.19 -18.56
CA GLU A 346 -20.97 0.05 -19.43
C GLU A 346 -22.18 -0.54 -20.17
N ASN A 347 -23.43 -0.31 -19.75
CA ASN A 347 -24.58 -0.77 -20.51
C ASN A 347 -25.15 0.31 -21.42
N ALA A 348 -25.55 -0.09 -22.64
CA ALA A 348 -26.20 0.79 -23.60
C ALA A 348 -27.53 1.39 -23.08
N ALA A 349 -28.23 0.66 -22.22
CA ALA A 349 -29.52 1.03 -21.64
C ALA A 349 -29.40 1.93 -20.39
N ASP A 350 -28.21 2.06 -19.80
CA ASP A 350 -28.01 2.88 -18.61
C ASP A 350 -28.11 4.37 -18.96
N ASP A 351 -28.59 5.15 -18.00
CA ASP A 351 -28.50 6.61 -18.07
C ASP A 351 -27.03 7.04 -18.30
N SER A 352 -26.82 8.19 -18.92
CA SER A 352 -25.45 8.71 -19.10
C SER A 352 -24.79 8.93 -17.73
N ALA A 353 -23.55 8.45 -17.60
CA ALA A 353 -22.77 8.71 -16.39
C ALA A 353 -22.55 10.23 -16.24
N ARG A 354 -22.25 10.70 -15.03
CA ARG A 354 -22.20 12.16 -14.80
C ARG A 354 -21.32 12.64 -13.68
N TYR A 355 -20.94 13.92 -13.78
CA TYR A 355 -20.28 14.71 -12.74
C TYR A 355 -18.93 14.17 -12.28
N SER A 356 -18.14 13.64 -13.22
CA SER A 356 -16.84 13.05 -12.94
C SER A 356 -15.68 13.84 -13.54
N THR A 357 -14.47 13.63 -13.05
CA THR A 357 -13.27 14.26 -13.61
C THR A 357 -12.06 13.34 -13.45
N LEU A 358 -11.28 13.18 -14.52
CA LEU A 358 -9.97 12.53 -14.50
C LEU A 358 -8.88 13.57 -14.70
N TYR A 359 -7.90 13.59 -13.81
CA TYR A 359 -6.65 14.31 -13.98
C TYR A 359 -5.48 13.33 -14.07
N VAL A 360 -4.79 13.34 -15.21
CA VAL A 360 -3.45 12.76 -15.38
C VAL A 360 -2.53 13.89 -15.86
N SER A 361 -2.39 14.90 -15.00
CA SER A 361 -1.81 16.18 -15.38
C SER A 361 -1.16 16.94 -14.21
N LYS A 362 -0.08 17.66 -14.51
CA LYS A 362 0.56 18.65 -13.63
C LYS A 362 -0.32 19.85 -13.26
N THR A 363 -1.47 19.99 -13.90
CA THR A 363 -2.47 21.00 -13.50
C THR A 363 -3.54 20.45 -12.55
N SER A 364 -3.44 19.18 -12.13
CA SER A 364 -4.34 18.60 -11.13
C SER A 364 -4.37 19.45 -9.85
N PRO A 365 -5.53 19.62 -9.20
CA PRO A 365 -5.62 20.25 -7.88
C PRO A 365 -4.80 19.52 -6.81
N ASP A 366 -4.55 18.21 -6.99
CA ASP A 366 -3.89 17.33 -6.00
C ASP A 366 -2.53 16.83 -6.46
N LYS A 367 -1.86 17.64 -7.28
CA LYS A 367 -0.52 17.32 -7.75
C LYS A 367 0.49 17.25 -6.60
N ILE A 368 1.31 16.20 -6.60
CA ILE A 368 2.47 16.11 -5.70
C ILE A 368 3.67 16.87 -6.27
N GLN A 369 3.85 16.81 -7.59
CA GLN A 369 4.97 17.44 -8.30
C GLN A 369 4.52 18.08 -9.60
N ASP A 370 5.24 19.14 -10.00
CA ASP A 370 5.04 19.87 -11.26
C ASP A 370 5.74 19.16 -12.44
N VAL A 371 5.40 17.89 -12.63
CA VAL A 371 5.98 16.98 -13.64
C VAL A 371 4.89 16.56 -14.61
N GLU A 372 5.17 16.58 -15.91
CA GLU A 372 4.21 16.13 -16.92
C GLU A 372 3.96 14.63 -16.82
N ARG A 373 2.71 14.22 -17.04
CA ARG A 373 2.27 12.82 -16.92
C ARG A 373 1.74 12.28 -18.23
N GLU A 374 1.81 10.98 -18.38
CA GLU A 374 1.47 10.30 -19.62
C GLU A 374 0.30 9.35 -19.45
N VAL A 375 -0.57 9.33 -20.44
CA VAL A 375 -1.61 8.31 -20.62
C VAL A 375 -1.26 7.52 -21.87
N VAL A 376 -0.98 6.23 -21.70
CA VAL A 376 -0.65 5.30 -22.79
C VAL A 376 -1.77 4.27 -22.89
N VAL A 377 -2.42 4.21 -24.05
CA VAL A 377 -3.53 3.30 -24.31
C VAL A 377 -3.32 2.47 -25.57
N ASP A 378 -3.67 1.20 -25.48
CA ASP A 378 -3.58 0.26 -26.60
C ASP A 378 -4.90 0.16 -27.41
N ASN A 379 -5.92 0.89 -27.00
CA ASN A 379 -7.15 1.10 -27.75
C ASN A 379 -7.58 2.56 -27.51
N ASP A 380 -8.83 2.86 -27.18
CA ASP A 380 -9.32 4.25 -27.19
C ASP A 380 -9.45 4.90 -25.81
N ILE A 381 -9.51 6.23 -25.87
CA ILE A 381 -10.18 7.04 -24.85
C ILE A 381 -11.59 7.34 -25.33
N THR A 382 -12.58 6.97 -24.53
CA THR A 382 -13.99 7.21 -24.86
C THR A 382 -14.72 7.92 -23.72
N LEU A 383 -15.49 8.97 -24.06
CA LEU A 383 -16.31 9.73 -23.12
C LEU A 383 -17.78 9.69 -23.56
N LYS A 384 -18.63 9.05 -22.76
CA LYS A 384 -20.09 8.97 -22.88
C LYS A 384 -20.73 9.34 -21.53
N ALA A 385 -20.57 10.59 -21.14
CA ALA A 385 -21.01 11.12 -19.85
C ALA A 385 -21.33 12.61 -19.94
N ASP A 386 -22.12 13.11 -18.98
CA ASP A 386 -22.48 14.53 -18.85
C ASP A 386 -21.77 15.20 -17.66
N ASN A 387 -21.39 16.47 -17.81
CA ASN A 387 -20.57 17.20 -16.83
C ASN A 387 -19.29 16.45 -16.42
N THR A 388 -18.66 15.75 -17.37
CA THR A 388 -17.50 14.90 -17.12
C THR A 388 -16.31 15.33 -17.97
N ASN A 389 -15.14 15.46 -17.36
CA ASN A 389 -13.95 15.94 -18.06
C ASN A 389 -12.75 15.00 -17.87
N ILE A 390 -11.98 14.78 -18.92
CA ILE A 390 -10.69 14.07 -18.86
C ILE A 390 -9.60 15.07 -19.24
N ILE A 391 -8.61 15.25 -18.37
CA ILE A 391 -7.53 16.24 -18.54
C ILE A 391 -6.18 15.54 -18.40
N ILE A 392 -5.39 15.59 -19.47
CA ILE A 392 -4.15 14.82 -19.65
C ILE A 392 -3.02 15.74 -20.12
N ASP A 393 -1.80 15.56 -19.62
CA ASP A 393 -0.64 16.27 -20.17
C ASP A 393 -0.20 15.70 -21.51
N LYS A 394 0.16 14.40 -21.55
CA LYS A 394 0.60 13.70 -22.76
C LYS A 394 -0.23 12.45 -23.03
N PHE A 395 -0.67 12.29 -24.27
CA PHE A 395 -1.47 11.16 -24.70
C PHE A 395 -0.77 10.34 -25.78
N PHE A 396 -0.73 9.02 -25.60
CA PHE A 396 -0.19 8.06 -26.56
C PHE A 396 -1.20 6.93 -26.80
N GLY A 397 -2.00 7.05 -27.86
CA GLY A 397 -2.76 5.92 -28.41
C GLY A 397 -1.87 5.14 -29.37
N ILE A 398 -1.38 3.98 -28.94
CA ILE A 398 -0.21 3.31 -29.54
C ILE A 398 -0.54 2.20 -30.56
N ASN A 399 -1.80 1.79 -30.69
CA ASN A 399 -2.19 0.68 -31.54
C ASN A 399 -2.52 1.12 -32.97
N ASP A 400 -1.71 0.64 -33.91
CA ASP A 400 -1.79 0.85 -35.34
C ASP A 400 -2.01 -0.46 -36.13
N LYS A 401 -2.08 -1.61 -35.44
CA LYS A 401 -1.86 -2.95 -36.02
C LYS A 401 -3.01 -3.51 -36.84
N ASN A 402 -4.20 -2.91 -36.75
CA ASN A 402 -5.43 -3.49 -37.30
C ASN A 402 -5.96 -2.79 -38.56
N LEU A 403 -5.18 -1.92 -39.17
CA LEU A 403 -5.58 -1.18 -40.37
C LEU A 403 -4.98 -1.83 -41.62
N LYS A 404 -5.80 -2.07 -42.65
CA LYS A 404 -5.32 -2.60 -43.94
C LYS A 404 -4.51 -1.50 -44.64
N TYR A 405 -3.25 -1.77 -44.98
CA TYR A 405 -2.40 -0.82 -45.68
C TYR A 405 -1.71 -1.43 -46.90
N SER A 406 -1.92 -0.82 -48.07
CA SER A 406 -0.86 -0.64 -49.08
C SER A 406 -1.29 0.42 -50.10
N TYR A 407 -0.51 1.49 -50.27
CA TYR A 407 -0.62 2.40 -51.43
C TYR A 407 0.17 1.86 -52.64
N GLU A 408 1.16 0.98 -52.43
CA GLU A 408 2.11 0.58 -53.49
C GLU A 408 2.06 -0.92 -53.92
N THR A 409 1.60 -1.86 -53.09
CA THR A 409 1.79 -3.31 -53.37
C THR A 409 0.53 -4.18 -53.47
N ARG A 410 -0.69 -3.67 -53.24
CA ARG A 410 -1.92 -4.51 -53.16
C ARG A 410 -1.76 -5.76 -52.27
N SER A 411 -0.94 -5.67 -51.22
CA SER A 411 -0.62 -6.81 -50.37
C SER A 411 -1.28 -6.64 -49.00
N ASN A 412 -2.20 -7.55 -48.69
CA ASN A 412 -2.95 -7.59 -47.42
C ASN A 412 -1.99 -7.70 -46.23
N GLY A 413 -1.99 -6.70 -45.33
CA GLY A 413 -1.52 -6.91 -43.96
C GLY A 413 -2.39 -7.95 -43.26
N ARG A 414 -1.77 -8.86 -42.49
CA ARG A 414 -2.29 -10.06 -41.77
C ARG A 414 -3.75 -10.47 -42.02
N ASN A 415 -3.92 -11.77 -42.32
CA ASN A 415 -5.19 -12.48 -42.54
C ASN A 415 -6.35 -11.96 -41.67
N GLU A 416 -7.52 -11.80 -42.30
CA GLU A 416 -8.76 -11.31 -41.68
C GLU A 416 -9.25 -12.16 -40.49
N SER A 417 -8.68 -13.36 -40.28
CA SER A 417 -9.10 -14.35 -39.28
C SER A 417 -8.55 -14.13 -37.87
N ASP A 418 -7.50 -13.32 -37.69
CA ASP A 418 -6.72 -13.30 -36.43
C ASP A 418 -6.79 -11.96 -35.68
N ARG A 419 -7.71 -11.06 -36.03
CA ARG A 419 -7.79 -9.72 -35.44
C ARG A 419 -8.72 -9.71 -34.21
N PRO A 420 -8.24 -9.31 -33.02
CA PRO A 420 -9.15 -9.01 -31.93
C PRO A 420 -9.97 -7.76 -32.29
N LEU A 421 -11.24 -7.97 -32.59
CA LEU A 421 -12.14 -6.92 -33.11
C LEU A 421 -12.33 -5.76 -32.12
N GLY A 422 -12.05 -5.99 -30.83
CA GLY A 422 -12.14 -5.01 -29.74
C GLY A 422 -10.96 -4.05 -29.60
N ARG A 423 -9.79 -4.36 -30.19
CA ARG A 423 -8.52 -3.60 -30.04
C ARG A 423 -8.10 -2.94 -31.35
N THR A 424 -8.98 -2.14 -31.95
CA THR A 424 -8.82 -1.63 -33.32
C THR A 424 -8.77 -0.11 -33.43
N SER A 425 -8.86 0.60 -32.30
CA SER A 425 -9.20 2.02 -32.24
C SER A 425 -8.34 2.74 -31.21
N SER A 426 -7.07 3.06 -31.53
CA SER A 426 -6.32 4.06 -30.77
C SER A 426 -6.75 5.50 -31.07
N SER A 427 -8.03 5.77 -30.88
CA SER A 427 -8.70 7.04 -31.17
C SER A 427 -9.22 7.72 -29.90
N ILE A 428 -9.67 8.97 -30.03
CA ILE A 428 -10.40 9.70 -28.98
C ILE A 428 -11.86 9.81 -29.43
N ILE A 429 -12.79 9.30 -28.64
CA ILE A 429 -14.21 9.27 -28.98
C ILE A 429 -14.99 10.05 -27.92
N VAL A 430 -15.75 11.07 -28.34
CA VAL A 430 -16.64 11.81 -27.44
C VAL A 430 -18.08 11.80 -27.94
N ASN A 431 -18.94 11.17 -27.14
CA ASN A 431 -20.38 11.08 -27.31
C ASN A 431 -21.08 11.64 -26.07
N ALA A 432 -20.89 12.94 -25.83
CA ALA A 432 -21.45 13.67 -24.69
C ALA A 432 -22.39 14.79 -25.11
N HIS A 433 -23.29 15.18 -24.21
CA HIS A 433 -24.32 16.18 -24.48
C HIS A 433 -24.10 17.52 -23.76
N GLN A 434 -23.46 17.54 -22.58
CA GLN A 434 -23.33 18.76 -21.77
C GLN A 434 -22.00 18.87 -21.02
N ASN A 435 -21.31 20.02 -21.16
CA ASN A 435 -20.13 20.45 -20.38
C ASN A 435 -19.11 19.32 -20.10
N SER A 436 -18.82 18.53 -21.14
CA SER A 436 -17.94 17.38 -21.07
C SER A 436 -16.92 17.46 -22.18
N GLY A 437 -15.73 16.90 -21.96
CA GLY A 437 -14.65 17.02 -22.91
C GLY A 437 -13.41 16.23 -22.53
N VAL A 438 -12.52 16.10 -23.51
CA VAL A 438 -11.20 15.50 -23.36
C VAL A 438 -10.18 16.55 -23.75
N LYS A 439 -9.32 16.94 -22.81
CA LYS A 439 -8.29 17.96 -22.98
C LYS A 439 -6.91 17.35 -22.86
N ILE A 440 -6.11 17.51 -23.91
CA ILE A 440 -4.69 17.17 -23.92
C ILE A 440 -3.87 18.46 -23.95
N ILE A 441 -2.91 18.61 -23.04
CA ILE A 441 -2.26 19.90 -22.76
C ILE A 441 -0.95 20.08 -23.52
N THR A 442 -0.10 19.05 -23.53
CA THR A 442 1.27 19.13 -24.05
C THR A 442 1.41 18.38 -25.36
N GLU A 443 1.15 17.07 -25.39
CA GLU A 443 1.47 16.26 -26.57
C GLU A 443 0.43 15.17 -26.81
N ALA A 444 0.09 14.89 -28.07
CA ALA A 444 -0.85 13.84 -28.43
C ALA A 444 -0.33 13.02 -29.63
N TYR A 445 -0.28 11.70 -29.48
CA TYR A 445 -0.12 10.75 -30.58
C TYR A 445 -1.35 9.85 -30.65
N ILE A 446 -2.06 9.87 -31.77
CA ILE A 446 -3.33 9.17 -31.96
C ILE A 446 -3.19 8.25 -33.18
N MET A 447 -2.72 7.02 -32.96
CA MET A 447 -2.35 6.10 -34.05
C MET A 447 -3.53 5.31 -34.63
N GLY A 448 -4.71 5.39 -34.01
CA GLY A 448 -5.91 4.72 -34.48
C GLY A 448 -6.95 5.69 -35.07
N VAL A 449 -8.00 5.08 -35.61
CA VAL A 449 -9.21 5.76 -36.08
C VAL A 449 -10.46 5.13 -35.48
N ALA A 450 -11.54 5.90 -35.43
CA ALA A 450 -12.82 5.44 -34.91
C ALA A 450 -13.48 4.43 -35.87
N HIS A 451 -14.37 3.58 -35.33
CA HIS A 451 -15.13 2.60 -36.09
C HIS A 451 -16.62 2.73 -35.81
N ILE A 452 -17.43 2.50 -36.84
CA ILE A 452 -18.89 2.44 -36.75
C ILE A 452 -19.30 0.97 -36.80
N ASN A 453 -20.09 0.54 -35.82
CA ASN A 453 -20.69 -0.79 -35.87
C ASN A 453 -21.83 -0.79 -36.89
N THR A 454 -21.62 -1.43 -38.04
CA THR A 454 -22.54 -1.41 -39.20
C THR A 454 -23.36 -2.68 -39.39
N ASP A 455 -23.51 -3.47 -38.32
CA ASP A 455 -24.32 -4.68 -38.18
C ASP A 455 -24.57 -5.48 -39.47
N LYS A 456 -23.69 -6.45 -39.72
CA LYS A 456 -23.96 -7.55 -40.66
C LYS A 456 -23.54 -8.83 -39.96
N THR A 457 -24.55 -9.67 -39.69
CA THR A 457 -24.47 -11.10 -39.39
C THR A 457 -23.04 -11.64 -39.43
N VAL A 458 -22.44 -11.79 -38.25
CA VAL A 458 -21.25 -12.60 -37.92
C VAL A 458 -20.26 -12.73 -39.08
N THR A 459 -19.26 -11.84 -39.16
CA THR A 459 -17.90 -12.01 -39.77
C THR A 459 -17.28 -10.73 -40.34
N THR A 460 -17.99 -9.61 -40.48
CA THR A 460 -17.41 -8.39 -41.08
C THR A 460 -16.96 -7.35 -40.04
N ASN A 461 -15.70 -6.93 -40.15
CA ASN A 461 -15.13 -5.76 -39.47
C ASN A 461 -16.05 -4.56 -39.73
N GLY A 462 -16.51 -3.85 -38.69
CA GLY A 462 -17.37 -2.67 -38.85
C GLY A 462 -16.75 -1.61 -39.79
N TYR A 463 -17.48 -0.52 -40.04
CA TYR A 463 -16.95 0.53 -40.91
C TYR A 463 -15.84 1.33 -40.22
N THR A 464 -14.62 1.22 -40.74
CA THR A 464 -13.48 2.06 -40.32
C THR A 464 -13.64 3.47 -40.87
N THR A 465 -13.62 4.48 -39.99
CA THR A 465 -13.71 5.89 -40.37
C THR A 465 -12.36 6.46 -40.80
N GLY A 466 -12.35 7.70 -41.29
CA GLY A 466 -11.14 8.47 -41.54
C GLY A 466 -10.69 9.34 -40.35
N GLU A 467 -11.28 9.19 -39.17
CA GLU A 467 -11.12 10.11 -38.03
C GLU A 467 -10.37 9.50 -36.86
N SER A 468 -9.38 10.21 -36.34
CA SER A 468 -8.73 9.90 -35.05
C SER A 468 -9.44 10.54 -33.86
N THR A 469 -10.31 11.54 -34.10
CA THR A 469 -11.19 12.12 -33.08
C THR A 469 -12.65 11.95 -33.50
N GLY A 470 -13.33 10.94 -32.95
CA GLY A 470 -14.73 10.65 -33.26
C GLY A 470 -15.67 11.49 -32.38
N VAL A 471 -16.49 12.34 -33.01
CA VAL A 471 -17.50 13.13 -32.31
C VAL A 471 -18.90 12.72 -32.78
N LYS A 472 -19.88 12.78 -31.89
CA LYS A 472 -21.28 12.55 -32.24
C LYS A 472 -21.71 13.41 -33.44
N GLY A 473 -22.21 12.75 -34.49
CA GLY A 473 -22.69 13.40 -35.72
C GLY A 473 -21.67 13.48 -36.85
N ASN A 474 -20.38 13.24 -36.58
CA ASN A 474 -19.33 13.29 -37.60
C ASN A 474 -19.53 12.28 -38.73
N TYR A 475 -20.20 11.16 -38.46
CA TYR A 475 -20.52 10.13 -39.45
C TYR A 475 -21.27 10.67 -40.69
N ILE A 476 -21.96 11.81 -40.56
CA ILE A 476 -22.67 12.48 -41.67
C ILE A 476 -21.71 12.82 -42.81
N ALA A 477 -20.44 13.09 -42.52
CA ALA A 477 -19.43 13.35 -43.55
C ALA A 477 -19.40 12.21 -44.58
N TYR A 478 -19.40 10.95 -44.13
CA TYR A 478 -19.35 9.78 -45.02
C TYR A 478 -20.71 9.39 -45.59
N ALA A 479 -21.81 9.90 -45.02
CA ALA A 479 -23.16 9.50 -45.42
C ALA A 479 -23.74 10.29 -46.59
N LEU A 480 -23.11 11.41 -46.94
CA LEU A 480 -23.52 12.26 -48.05
C LEU A 480 -22.46 12.16 -49.14
N PRO A 481 -22.78 11.59 -50.32
CA PRO A 481 -21.82 11.48 -51.40
C PRO A 481 -21.49 12.87 -51.95
N ASP A 482 -20.20 13.19 -52.00
CA ASP A 482 -19.69 14.39 -52.68
C ASP A 482 -19.54 14.12 -54.19
N VAL A 483 -19.41 15.19 -54.96
CA VAL A 483 -19.11 15.12 -56.39
C VAL A 483 -17.59 15.29 -56.57
N ASP A 484 -16.96 14.35 -57.26
CA ASP A 484 -15.54 14.45 -57.59
C ASP A 484 -15.26 15.62 -58.55
N GLN A 485 -13.98 15.89 -58.82
CA GLN A 485 -13.57 17.00 -59.70
C GLN A 485 -14.05 16.85 -61.16
N ASP A 486 -14.45 15.64 -61.55
CA ASP A 486 -14.91 15.27 -62.90
C ASP A 486 -16.45 15.20 -63.00
N GLY A 487 -17.17 15.49 -61.91
CA GLY A 487 -18.63 15.48 -61.87
C GLY A 487 -19.27 14.13 -61.56
N ASN A 488 -18.49 13.12 -61.17
CA ASN A 488 -19.02 11.81 -60.74
C ASN A 488 -19.37 11.83 -59.25
N ILE A 489 -20.46 11.14 -58.91
CA ILE A 489 -20.88 10.96 -57.52
C ILE A 489 -20.01 9.85 -56.92
N GLU A 490 -19.38 10.13 -55.77
CA GLU A 490 -18.58 9.12 -55.07
C GLU A 490 -19.41 7.87 -54.71
N SER A 491 -18.81 6.69 -54.86
CA SER A 491 -19.49 5.44 -54.59
C SER A 491 -19.76 5.25 -53.10
N VAL A 492 -20.94 4.73 -52.76
CA VAL A 492 -21.35 4.42 -51.37
C VAL A 492 -21.69 2.93 -51.21
N ASP A 493 -21.36 2.38 -50.05
CA ASP A 493 -21.80 1.05 -49.61
C ASP A 493 -23.01 1.16 -48.68
N ASN A 494 -23.92 0.18 -48.78
CA ASN A 494 -25.14 0.13 -47.98
C ASN A 494 -24.97 -0.77 -46.74
N TYR A 495 -25.31 -0.23 -45.58
CA TYR A 495 -25.32 -0.86 -44.27
C TYR A 495 -26.69 -0.65 -43.61
N GLY A 496 -27.70 -1.38 -44.09
CA GLY A 496 -29.09 -1.15 -43.68
C GLY A 496 -29.62 0.18 -44.20
N GLN A 497 -30.09 1.06 -43.30
CA GLN A 497 -30.52 2.42 -43.64
C GLN A 497 -29.34 3.41 -43.78
N LEU A 498 -28.14 3.01 -43.35
CA LEU A 498 -26.95 3.84 -43.42
C LEU A 498 -26.23 3.60 -44.75
N GLN A 499 -25.99 4.67 -45.52
CA GLN A 499 -25.14 4.66 -46.71
C GLN A 499 -23.84 5.34 -46.32
N LEU A 500 -22.68 4.74 -46.61
CA LEU A 500 -21.38 5.29 -46.25
C LEU A 500 -20.44 5.28 -47.45
N LEU A 501 -19.53 6.24 -47.52
CA LEU A 501 -18.46 6.32 -48.52
C LEU A 501 -17.74 4.98 -48.65
N LYS A 502 -17.75 4.43 -49.87
CA LYS A 502 -17.03 3.23 -50.25
C LYS A 502 -15.58 3.58 -50.56
N GLU A 503 -14.79 3.56 -49.51
CA GLU A 503 -13.35 3.71 -49.52
C GLU A 503 -12.80 2.82 -48.41
N ASP A 504 -11.60 2.25 -48.59
CA ASP A 504 -10.94 1.44 -47.55
C ASP A 504 -9.71 2.17 -46.98
N ASN A 505 -9.15 3.13 -47.72
CA ASN A 505 -7.98 3.89 -47.32
C ASN A 505 -8.35 5.00 -46.32
N VAL A 506 -7.86 4.84 -45.09
CA VAL A 506 -8.06 5.78 -43.97
C VAL A 506 -7.57 7.19 -44.29
N ILE A 507 -6.47 7.33 -45.05
CA ILE A 507 -5.90 8.64 -45.39
C ILE A 507 -6.81 9.39 -46.38
N ILE A 508 -7.34 8.69 -47.39
CA ILE A 508 -8.29 9.28 -48.34
C ILE A 508 -9.58 9.67 -47.61
N LYS A 509 -10.09 8.82 -46.71
CA LYS A 509 -11.23 9.15 -45.85
C LYS A 509 -10.96 10.37 -44.97
N SER A 510 -9.75 10.52 -44.44
CA SER A 510 -9.35 11.66 -43.62
C SER A 510 -9.36 12.98 -44.42
N GLU A 511 -8.83 12.97 -45.64
CA GLU A 511 -8.85 14.12 -46.54
C GLU A 511 -10.28 14.49 -46.96
N TYR A 512 -11.09 13.48 -47.29
CA TYR A 512 -12.51 13.64 -47.59
C TYR A 512 -13.27 14.26 -46.41
N PHE A 513 -13.03 13.75 -45.20
CA PHE A 513 -13.65 14.25 -43.98
C PHE A 513 -13.31 15.73 -43.72
N LYS A 514 -12.04 16.12 -43.88
CA LYS A 514 -11.60 17.52 -43.74
C LYS A 514 -12.32 18.40 -44.76
N LYS A 515 -12.30 18.02 -46.04
CA LYS A 515 -12.96 18.75 -47.13
C LYS A 515 -14.46 18.92 -46.87
N TYR A 516 -15.11 17.88 -46.36
CA TYR A 516 -16.52 17.92 -46.03
C TYR A 516 -16.81 19.00 -44.98
N TRP A 517 -16.03 19.04 -43.91
CA TRP A 517 -16.29 19.90 -42.76
C TRP A 517 -15.64 21.29 -42.81
N GLU A 518 -14.72 21.52 -43.74
CA GLU A 518 -14.05 22.81 -43.92
C GLU A 518 -15.08 23.94 -44.12
N GLY A 519 -15.07 24.91 -43.20
CA GLY A 519 -16.02 26.02 -43.18
C GLY A 519 -17.47 25.67 -42.82
N LYS A 520 -17.78 24.41 -42.48
CA LYS A 520 -19.14 23.94 -42.15
C LYS A 520 -19.36 23.59 -40.68
N LEU A 521 -18.30 23.34 -39.89
CA LEU A 521 -18.42 22.92 -38.49
C LEU A 521 -18.77 24.08 -37.55
N PRO A 522 -19.91 24.04 -36.83
CA PRO A 522 -20.19 24.92 -35.71
C PRO A 522 -19.21 24.74 -34.54
N VAL A 523 -19.03 25.78 -33.73
CA VAL A 523 -18.08 25.78 -32.60
C VAL A 523 -18.43 24.74 -31.53
N GLU A 524 -19.72 24.46 -31.33
CA GLU A 524 -20.22 23.44 -30.41
C GLU A 524 -19.93 21.99 -30.84
N ASN A 525 -19.55 21.72 -32.10
CA ASN A 525 -19.51 20.37 -32.66
C ASN A 525 -18.16 19.63 -32.52
N THR A 526 -17.24 20.13 -31.68
CA THR A 526 -15.98 19.41 -31.35
C THR A 526 -16.16 18.35 -30.27
N GLY A 527 -17.35 18.23 -29.68
CA GLY A 527 -17.61 17.32 -28.57
C GLY A 527 -16.84 17.66 -27.29
N GLY A 528 -16.19 18.83 -27.23
CA GLY A 528 -15.33 19.21 -26.10
C GLY A 528 -13.91 18.64 -26.19
N ILE A 529 -13.47 18.17 -27.36
CA ILE A 529 -12.08 17.76 -27.57
C ILE A 529 -11.18 19.00 -27.70
N GLU A 530 -10.15 19.10 -26.87
CA GLU A 530 -9.09 20.11 -26.90
C GLU A 530 -7.74 19.43 -27.11
N LEU A 531 -7.01 19.81 -28.16
CA LEU A 531 -5.69 19.23 -28.50
C LEU A 531 -4.59 20.30 -28.52
N PRO A 532 -3.34 19.92 -28.21
CA PRO A 532 -2.22 20.86 -28.22
C PRO A 532 -1.85 21.28 -29.64
N GLU A 533 -1.62 22.58 -29.81
CA GLU A 533 -1.12 23.18 -31.06
C GLU A 533 0.23 23.87 -30.79
N THR A 534 1.15 23.72 -31.74
CA THR A 534 2.46 24.37 -31.68
C THR A 534 2.28 25.87 -31.82
N THR A 535 2.71 26.64 -30.83
CA THR A 535 2.70 28.11 -30.88
C THR A 535 4.11 28.65 -30.69
N ARG A 536 4.30 29.96 -30.95
CA ARG A 536 5.58 30.62 -30.70
C ARG A 536 6.04 30.48 -29.24
N ASP A 537 5.09 30.53 -28.31
CA ASP A 537 5.35 30.51 -26.87
C ASP A 537 5.37 29.09 -26.29
N HIS A 538 4.81 28.11 -27.03
CA HIS A 538 4.76 26.70 -26.69
C HIS A 538 5.15 25.82 -27.89
N PRO A 539 6.44 25.78 -28.29
CA PRO A 539 6.91 24.98 -29.41
C PRO A 539 6.86 23.46 -29.13
N GLU A 540 6.83 23.07 -27.87
CA GLU A 540 6.69 21.68 -27.42
C GLU A 540 5.30 21.09 -27.68
N ARG A 541 4.29 21.94 -27.84
CA ARG A 541 2.91 21.49 -28.02
C ARG A 541 2.69 20.91 -29.40
N LYS A 542 2.30 19.65 -29.49
CA LYS A 542 2.11 19.00 -30.79
C LYS A 542 1.10 17.86 -30.77
N THR A 543 0.35 17.76 -31.86
CA THR A 543 -0.59 16.67 -32.10
C THR A 543 -0.22 15.92 -33.38
N TRP A 544 -0.08 14.61 -33.25
CA TRP A 544 0.13 13.66 -34.34
C TRP A 544 -1.05 12.71 -34.41
N SER A 545 -1.66 12.54 -35.58
CA SER A 545 -2.69 11.52 -35.75
C SER A 545 -2.69 10.91 -37.14
N LEU A 546 -3.12 9.66 -37.17
CA LEU A 546 -3.27 8.89 -38.39
C LEU A 546 -4.48 9.34 -39.23
N GLY A 547 -5.61 9.63 -38.59
CA GLY A 547 -6.83 10.12 -39.23
C GLY A 547 -7.04 11.62 -39.03
N ALA A 548 -8.17 12.11 -39.52
CA ALA A 548 -8.61 13.48 -39.37
C ALA A 548 -8.92 13.81 -37.90
N ARG A 549 -8.79 15.10 -37.56
CA ARG A 549 -9.00 15.64 -36.22
C ARG A 549 -10.00 16.78 -36.27
N VAL A 550 -10.93 16.77 -35.32
CA VAL A 550 -11.86 17.85 -35.00
C VAL A 550 -11.66 18.20 -33.55
N TYR A 551 -11.21 19.42 -33.27
CA TYR A 551 -10.85 19.84 -31.91
C TYR A 551 -10.89 21.36 -31.75
N LYS A 552 -10.81 21.84 -30.52
CA LYS A 552 -10.54 23.23 -30.17
C LYS A 552 -9.07 23.43 -29.85
N ASP A 553 -8.47 24.47 -30.41
CA ASP A 553 -7.12 24.90 -30.03
C ASP A 553 -7.11 25.63 -28.67
N SER A 554 -5.91 26.01 -28.21
CA SER A 554 -5.74 26.73 -26.93
C SER A 554 -6.43 28.10 -26.88
N ASN A 555 -6.85 28.65 -28.01
CA ASN A 555 -7.58 29.92 -28.12
C ASN A 555 -9.10 29.70 -28.28
N ASN A 556 -9.59 28.48 -28.07
CA ASN A 556 -10.99 28.07 -28.28
C ASN A 556 -11.46 28.17 -29.74
N VAL A 557 -10.55 28.14 -30.71
CA VAL A 557 -10.90 28.12 -32.14
C VAL A 557 -11.06 26.68 -32.60
N VAL A 558 -12.16 26.39 -33.31
CA VAL A 558 -12.38 25.06 -33.90
C VAL A 558 -11.46 24.84 -35.09
N LYS A 559 -10.79 23.69 -35.09
CA LYS A 559 -9.89 23.22 -36.13
C LYS A 559 -10.41 21.90 -36.69
N VAL A 560 -10.28 21.77 -38.01
CA VAL A 560 -10.52 20.55 -38.75
C VAL A 560 -9.28 20.30 -39.57
N GLU A 561 -8.57 19.24 -39.23
CA GLU A 561 -7.32 18.90 -39.89
C GLU A 561 -7.38 17.46 -40.38
N ASP A 562 -6.74 17.21 -41.50
CA ASP A 562 -6.46 15.88 -41.99
C ASP A 562 -5.32 15.26 -41.17
N SER A 563 -5.06 14.00 -41.48
CA SER A 563 -3.92 13.25 -40.98
C SER A 563 -2.63 14.08 -41.00
N SER A 564 -1.94 14.17 -39.86
CA SER A 564 -0.64 14.87 -39.77
C SER A 564 0.54 13.94 -40.06
N TYR A 565 0.25 12.69 -40.41
CA TYR A 565 1.25 11.65 -40.55
C TYR A 565 0.94 10.73 -41.75
N ARG A 566 1.98 10.23 -42.42
CA ARG A 566 1.86 9.28 -43.54
C ARG A 566 2.61 8.01 -43.17
N LEU A 567 1.95 6.86 -43.28
CA LEU A 567 2.33 5.51 -42.80
C LEU A 567 3.80 5.02 -42.90
N ASN A 568 4.67 5.67 -43.67
CA ASN A 568 6.09 5.32 -43.82
C ASN A 568 7.07 6.08 -42.89
N GLY A 569 6.60 6.88 -41.93
CA GLY A 569 7.45 7.60 -40.95
C GLY A 569 6.94 7.59 -39.50
N ILE A 570 6.47 6.44 -38.99
CA ILE A 570 5.78 6.40 -37.68
C ILE A 570 6.78 6.95 -36.68
N PRO A 571 6.40 7.93 -35.85
CA PRO A 571 7.32 8.49 -34.88
C PRO A 571 7.96 7.38 -34.03
N SER A 572 9.29 7.36 -33.93
CA SER A 572 10.02 6.30 -33.18
C SER A 572 9.55 6.17 -31.74
N VAL A 573 9.05 7.27 -31.16
CA VAL A 573 8.42 7.30 -29.84
C VAL A 573 7.27 6.31 -29.69
N ILE A 574 6.51 5.99 -30.76
CA ILE A 574 5.42 5.00 -30.68
C ILE A 574 5.99 3.62 -30.37
N GLY A 575 7.00 3.16 -31.11
CA GLY A 575 7.65 1.87 -30.85
C GLY A 575 8.24 1.78 -29.44
N GLU A 576 8.80 2.88 -28.93
CA GLU A 576 9.25 2.95 -27.53
C GLU A 576 8.09 2.82 -26.53
N LYS A 577 6.98 3.53 -26.75
CA LYS A 577 5.79 3.43 -25.88
C LYS A 577 5.12 2.07 -25.95
N GLN A 578 5.16 1.39 -27.10
CA GLN A 578 4.69 0.01 -27.27
C GLN A 578 5.49 -0.97 -26.38
N LYS A 579 6.82 -0.87 -26.38
CA LYS A 579 7.68 -1.68 -25.51
C LYS A 579 7.45 -1.39 -24.03
N ILE A 580 7.33 -0.11 -23.65
CA ILE A 580 7.01 0.29 -22.27
C ILE A 580 5.65 -0.27 -21.85
N PHE A 581 4.65 -0.19 -22.73
CA PHE A 581 3.32 -0.74 -22.46
C PHE A 581 3.38 -2.25 -22.24
N ALA A 582 4.07 -3.01 -23.10
CA ALA A 582 4.25 -4.45 -22.90
C ALA A 582 4.97 -4.77 -21.59
N SER A 583 6.05 -4.06 -21.27
CA SER A 583 6.78 -4.24 -20.01
C SER A 583 5.93 -3.94 -18.77
N LYS A 584 5.00 -2.97 -18.83
CA LYS A 584 4.17 -2.59 -17.69
C LYS A 584 2.93 -3.47 -17.56
N VAL A 585 2.30 -3.84 -18.69
CA VAL A 585 0.96 -4.43 -18.75
C VAL A 585 0.96 -5.94 -18.98
N TYR A 586 1.95 -6.47 -19.73
CA TYR A 586 2.03 -7.89 -20.09
C TYR A 586 3.12 -8.66 -19.36
N HIS A 587 4.08 -7.97 -18.75
CA HIS A 587 5.26 -8.57 -18.14
C HIS A 587 5.37 -8.16 -16.66
N ILE A 588 4.64 -8.82 -15.77
CA ILE A 588 4.62 -8.47 -14.34
C ILE A 588 5.71 -9.16 -13.52
N ASP A 589 6.20 -10.33 -13.95
CA ASP A 589 7.13 -11.18 -13.16
C ASP A 589 8.44 -10.44 -12.78
N GLY A 590 8.76 -9.38 -13.52
CA GLY A 590 9.87 -8.48 -13.29
C GLY A 590 11.22 -9.01 -13.78
N GLU A 591 11.25 -10.05 -14.61
CA GLU A 591 12.42 -10.44 -15.40
C GLU A 591 12.77 -9.35 -16.42
N THR A 592 14.07 -9.20 -16.74
CA THR A 592 14.50 -8.21 -17.73
C THR A 592 14.41 -8.79 -19.14
N LEU A 593 13.42 -8.33 -19.90
CA LEU A 593 13.28 -8.65 -21.32
C LEU A 593 14.10 -7.71 -22.22
N THR A 594 14.53 -8.21 -23.38
CA THR A 594 15.16 -7.34 -24.38
C THR A 594 14.12 -6.49 -25.11
N ASP A 595 14.56 -5.39 -25.73
CA ASP A 595 13.71 -4.57 -26.59
C ASP A 595 13.00 -5.37 -27.71
N THR A 596 13.64 -6.45 -28.18
CA THR A 596 13.06 -7.31 -29.22
C THR A 596 11.94 -8.18 -28.65
N ASP A 597 12.14 -8.71 -27.43
CA ASP A 597 11.14 -9.55 -26.76
C ASP A 597 9.93 -8.72 -26.33
N LEU A 598 10.15 -7.50 -25.81
CA LEU A 598 9.07 -6.57 -25.48
C LEU A 598 8.25 -6.19 -26.71
N GLN A 599 8.91 -5.94 -27.84
CA GLN A 599 8.21 -5.67 -29.09
C GLN A 599 7.44 -6.90 -29.57
N ALA A 600 8.02 -8.10 -29.48
CA ALA A 600 7.36 -9.35 -29.85
C ALA A 600 6.12 -9.63 -28.97
N LEU A 601 6.22 -9.41 -27.66
CA LEU A 601 5.11 -9.53 -26.71
C LEU A 601 3.98 -8.55 -27.04
N TYR A 602 4.34 -7.30 -27.38
CA TYR A 602 3.37 -6.32 -27.88
C TYR A 602 2.73 -6.76 -29.22
N ASP A 603 3.52 -7.28 -30.17
CA ASP A 603 3.11 -7.80 -31.48
C ASP A 603 2.24 -9.05 -31.42
N ALA A 604 2.38 -9.81 -30.34
CA ALA A 604 1.55 -10.94 -29.97
C ALA A 604 0.31 -10.51 -29.16
N LEU A 605 0.11 -9.21 -28.93
CA LEU A 605 -1.03 -8.66 -28.19
C LEU A 605 -1.12 -9.15 -26.73
N GLY A 606 0.02 -9.51 -26.14
CA GLY A 606 0.08 -10.12 -24.81
C GLY A 606 -0.30 -11.60 -24.79
N HIS A 607 -0.22 -12.32 -25.91
CA HIS A 607 -0.20 -13.78 -25.89
C HIS A 607 1.01 -14.25 -25.08
N GLU A 608 0.83 -15.22 -24.17
CA GLU A 608 1.85 -15.65 -23.19
C GLU A 608 2.32 -14.53 -22.24
N LYS A 609 1.47 -13.52 -21.99
CA LYS A 609 1.70 -12.58 -20.90
C LYS A 609 1.68 -13.30 -19.55
N ASP A 610 2.35 -12.69 -18.56
CA ASP A 610 2.31 -13.15 -17.18
C ASP A 610 0.92 -12.95 -16.56
N GLU A 611 0.50 -13.88 -15.70
CA GLU A 611 -0.70 -13.73 -14.88
C GLU A 611 -0.34 -13.52 -13.41
N VAL A 612 -1.18 -12.79 -12.67
CA VAL A 612 -0.98 -12.61 -11.21
C VAL A 612 -1.01 -13.94 -10.47
N SER A 613 -1.75 -14.94 -10.97
CA SER A 613 -1.75 -16.31 -10.45
C SER A 613 -0.43 -17.04 -10.64
N ASP A 614 0.43 -16.61 -11.55
CA ASP A 614 1.75 -17.20 -11.74
C ASP A 614 2.76 -16.65 -10.72
N LEU A 615 2.48 -15.48 -10.12
CA LEU A 615 3.36 -14.85 -9.14
C LEU A 615 3.41 -15.61 -7.82
N MET A 616 2.33 -16.29 -7.44
CA MET A 616 2.23 -16.94 -6.13
C MET A 616 1.48 -18.27 -6.16
N SER A 617 1.88 -19.16 -5.25
CA SER A 617 1.21 -20.42 -5.00
C SER A 617 0.89 -20.54 -3.52
N ILE A 618 -0.26 -20.01 -3.11
CA ILE A 618 -0.70 -20.03 -1.70
C ILE A 618 -0.78 -21.47 -1.14
N GLU A 619 -1.10 -22.45 -1.99
CA GLU A 619 -1.09 -23.87 -1.61
C GLU A 619 0.29 -24.36 -1.13
N ASN A 620 1.38 -23.71 -1.56
CA ASN A 620 2.74 -24.01 -1.15
C ASN A 620 3.17 -23.26 0.13
N ALA A 621 2.27 -22.52 0.78
CA ALA A 621 2.56 -21.93 2.08
C ALA A 621 3.05 -22.99 3.08
N LEU A 622 4.09 -22.64 3.85
CA LEU A 622 4.80 -23.53 4.76
C LEU A 622 3.84 -24.22 5.75
N GLN A 623 4.02 -25.52 5.98
CA GLN A 623 3.11 -26.28 6.86
C GLN A 623 3.08 -25.72 8.29
N SER A 624 4.21 -25.28 8.84
CA SER A 624 4.25 -24.65 10.16
C SER A 624 3.42 -23.36 10.22
N TYR A 625 3.43 -22.55 9.16
CA TYR A 625 2.60 -21.36 9.08
C TYR A 625 1.10 -21.72 9.04
N LYS A 626 0.74 -22.76 8.26
CA LYS A 626 -0.63 -23.28 8.20
C LYS A 626 -1.10 -23.81 9.56
N ASP A 627 -0.24 -24.53 10.28
CA ASP A 627 -0.54 -25.09 11.60
C ASP A 627 -0.70 -24.00 12.68
N GLU A 628 0.03 -22.88 12.55
CA GLU A 628 -0.08 -21.71 13.43
C GLU A 628 -1.23 -20.75 13.07
N ASN A 629 -1.70 -20.80 11.80
CA ASN A 629 -2.78 -19.96 11.28
C ASN A 629 -3.86 -20.78 10.54
N PRO A 630 -4.43 -21.84 11.15
CA PRO A 630 -5.39 -22.72 10.48
C PRO A 630 -6.63 -21.99 9.96
N ILE A 631 -7.04 -20.90 10.61
CA ILE A 631 -8.21 -20.11 10.20
C ILE A 631 -8.07 -19.47 8.82
N PHE A 632 -6.83 -19.32 8.31
CA PHE A 632 -6.56 -18.73 6.99
C PHE A 632 -6.70 -19.70 5.83
N PHE A 633 -7.01 -20.98 6.06
CA PHE A 633 -7.04 -21.98 4.99
C PHE A 633 -8.39 -22.71 4.93
N LYS A 634 -9.02 -22.76 3.75
CA LYS A 634 -10.34 -23.38 3.51
C LYS A 634 -10.36 -24.86 3.89
N ASN A 635 -9.28 -25.56 3.60
CA ASN A 635 -9.15 -27.01 3.82
C ASN A 635 -8.37 -27.36 5.10
N SER A 636 -8.28 -26.44 6.07
CA SER A 636 -7.62 -26.75 7.35
C SER A 636 -8.38 -27.82 8.12
N ALA A 637 -7.66 -28.85 8.57
CA ALA A 637 -8.20 -29.91 9.44
C ALA A 637 -8.45 -29.43 10.87
N ASP A 638 -7.72 -28.40 11.33
CA ASP A 638 -7.95 -27.69 12.58
C ASP A 638 -8.83 -26.46 12.28
N THR A 639 -10.01 -26.38 12.88
CA THR A 639 -10.91 -25.21 12.77
C THR A 639 -10.87 -24.33 14.01
N SER A 640 -9.94 -24.62 14.94
CA SER A 640 -9.76 -23.79 16.12
C SER A 640 -9.26 -22.41 15.73
N ASP A 641 -9.72 -21.43 16.50
CA ASP A 641 -9.50 -20.02 16.25
C ASP A 641 -8.12 -19.56 16.72
N LYS A 642 -7.10 -20.19 16.13
CA LYS A 642 -5.68 -19.95 16.37
C LYS A 642 -5.14 -19.15 15.18
N SER A 643 -4.63 -17.97 15.47
CA SER A 643 -3.76 -17.22 14.56
C SER A 643 -2.72 -16.49 15.38
N ASN A 644 -1.45 -16.62 14.98
CA ASN A 644 -0.35 -15.87 15.56
C ASN A 644 -0.37 -14.38 15.16
N GLN A 645 -1.19 -13.99 14.16
CA GLN A 645 -1.33 -12.62 13.65
C GLN A 645 -2.31 -11.75 14.46
N ARG A 646 -3.01 -12.30 15.46
CA ARG A 646 -3.98 -11.55 16.27
C ARG A 646 -3.36 -10.45 17.14
N ASN A 647 -2.10 -10.63 17.57
CA ASN A 647 -1.44 -9.74 18.54
C ASN A 647 -0.16 -9.07 18.00
N ASN A 648 0.09 -9.11 16.68
CA ASN A 648 1.27 -8.50 16.09
C ASN A 648 0.93 -7.16 15.43
N ASN A 649 1.78 -6.16 15.65
CA ASN A 649 1.64 -4.82 15.05
C ASN A 649 1.94 -4.82 13.54
N GLU A 650 2.69 -5.81 13.05
CA GLU A 650 3.00 -6.02 11.64
C GLU A 650 2.57 -7.44 11.24
N LYS A 651 1.73 -7.58 10.20
CA LYS A 651 1.10 -8.87 9.89
C LYS A 651 1.55 -9.43 8.53
N ALA A 652 1.94 -10.71 8.51
CA ALA A 652 2.14 -11.47 7.28
C ALA A 652 0.90 -12.36 7.08
N ILE A 653 0.05 -12.01 6.11
CA ILE A 653 -1.25 -12.66 5.90
C ILE A 653 -1.24 -13.34 4.55
N PHE A 654 -1.05 -14.66 4.59
CA PHE A 654 -1.14 -15.58 3.45
C PHE A 654 -2.35 -16.51 3.64
N THR A 655 -3.25 -16.55 2.66
CA THR A 655 -4.54 -17.25 2.79
C THR A 655 -5.13 -17.64 1.44
N ASP A 656 -5.88 -18.75 1.39
CA ASP A 656 -6.67 -19.16 0.20
C ASP A 656 -8.14 -18.67 0.27
N LYS A 657 -8.47 -17.91 1.31
CA LYS A 657 -9.79 -17.34 1.60
C LYS A 657 -9.90 -15.90 1.13
N ASP A 658 -11.15 -15.46 0.98
CA ASP A 658 -11.43 -14.05 0.77
C ASP A 658 -11.06 -13.25 2.03
N ILE A 659 -10.64 -12.01 1.86
CA ILE A 659 -10.25 -11.13 2.95
C ILE A 659 -11.22 -9.95 3.00
N ILE A 660 -11.73 -9.66 4.19
CA ILE A 660 -12.53 -8.47 4.47
C ILE A 660 -11.76 -7.67 5.51
N ILE A 661 -11.38 -6.43 5.20
CA ILE A 661 -10.70 -5.51 6.11
C ILE A 661 -11.71 -4.42 6.48
N THR A 662 -12.01 -4.27 7.77
CA THR A 662 -13.01 -3.31 8.22
C THR A 662 -12.64 -2.65 9.53
N ALA A 663 -13.10 -1.41 9.72
CA ALA A 663 -12.90 -0.66 10.95
C ALA A 663 -13.82 -1.19 12.07
N SER A 664 -13.31 -1.32 13.29
CA SER A 664 -14.05 -1.87 14.43
C SER A 664 -13.55 -1.31 15.78
N ASP A 665 -14.37 -1.42 16.82
CA ASP A 665 -13.99 -1.03 18.19
C ASP A 665 -13.04 -2.04 18.86
N THR A 666 -12.77 -3.17 18.20
CA THR A 666 -11.88 -4.23 18.69
C THR A 666 -10.94 -4.65 17.58
N GLU A 667 -9.67 -4.91 17.92
CA GLU A 667 -8.75 -5.61 16.99
C GLU A 667 -8.96 -7.11 17.13
N ASP A 668 -9.40 -7.75 16.05
CA ASP A 668 -9.53 -9.20 15.98
C ASP A 668 -9.41 -9.67 14.53
N ILE A 669 -9.16 -10.95 14.36
CA ILE A 669 -9.29 -11.63 13.09
C ILE A 669 -10.31 -12.75 13.27
N GLU A 670 -11.44 -12.62 12.60
CA GLU A 670 -12.49 -13.63 12.57
C GLU A 670 -12.42 -14.40 11.26
N SER A 671 -12.88 -15.64 11.26
CA SER A 671 -12.96 -16.42 10.03
C SER A 671 -14.27 -17.17 9.94
N ASP A 672 -14.78 -17.26 8.72
CA ASP A 672 -15.82 -18.21 8.33
C ASP A 672 -15.25 -19.26 7.36
N ALA A 673 -16.12 -20.05 6.75
CA ALA A 673 -15.70 -21.12 5.83
C ALA A 673 -14.90 -20.62 4.62
N ASN A 674 -15.21 -19.42 4.11
CA ASN A 674 -14.72 -18.91 2.83
C ASN A 674 -13.93 -17.60 2.95
N SER A 675 -14.07 -16.88 4.06
CA SER A 675 -13.50 -15.57 4.28
C SER A 675 -12.82 -15.41 5.65
N ILE A 676 -11.90 -14.46 5.73
CA ILE A 676 -11.33 -13.92 6.96
C ILE A 676 -11.71 -12.44 7.06
N THR A 677 -12.16 -12.02 8.23
CA THR A 677 -12.46 -10.62 8.54
C THR A 677 -11.40 -10.08 9.48
N ILE A 678 -10.63 -9.10 9.03
CA ILE A 678 -9.61 -8.39 9.80
C ILE A 678 -10.23 -7.09 10.30
N LYS A 679 -10.42 -7.01 11.62
CA LYS A 679 -10.96 -5.83 12.30
C LYS A 679 -9.82 -4.92 12.73
N VAL A 680 -9.83 -3.69 12.21
CA VAL A 680 -8.83 -2.65 12.49
C VAL A 680 -9.39 -1.68 13.53
N HIS A 681 -8.64 -1.39 14.60
CA HIS A 681 -9.17 -0.56 15.69
C HIS A 681 -9.51 0.86 15.23
N ASN A 682 -10.69 1.36 15.60
CA ASN A 682 -11.18 2.70 15.23
C ASN A 682 -10.28 3.86 15.72
N SER A 683 -9.48 3.66 16.78
CA SER A 683 -8.58 4.71 17.29
C SER A 683 -7.29 4.85 16.48
N THR A 684 -6.79 3.77 15.89
CA THR A 684 -5.57 3.78 15.07
C THR A 684 -5.91 3.86 13.58
N ASN A 685 -7.04 3.26 13.19
CA ASN A 685 -7.48 2.98 11.83
C ASN A 685 -6.38 2.37 10.95
N THR A 686 -5.30 1.84 11.54
CA THR A 686 -4.08 1.51 10.80
C THR A 686 -3.84 0.02 10.84
N LEU A 687 -3.65 -0.59 9.68
CA LEU A 687 -3.25 -1.98 9.51
C LEU A 687 -1.90 -2.03 8.80
N ASN A 688 -0.84 -2.42 9.51
CA ASN A 688 0.46 -2.67 8.90
C ASN A 688 0.54 -4.15 8.50
N ALA A 689 0.46 -4.44 7.21
CA ALA A 689 0.42 -5.82 6.76
C ALA A 689 0.98 -6.02 5.35
N PHE A 690 1.52 -7.21 5.14
CA PHE A 690 1.71 -7.80 3.82
C PHE A 690 0.61 -8.83 3.61
N VAL A 691 -0.25 -8.62 2.61
CA VAL A 691 -1.39 -9.46 2.30
C VAL A 691 -1.19 -10.14 0.95
N ALA A 692 -1.28 -11.47 0.93
CA ALA A 692 -1.25 -12.29 -0.26
C ALA A 692 -2.38 -13.33 -0.20
N THR A 693 -3.30 -13.29 -1.17
CA THR A 693 -4.45 -14.20 -1.19
C THR A 693 -4.84 -14.68 -2.58
N SER A 694 -5.22 -15.96 -2.69
CA SER A 694 -5.85 -16.48 -3.91
C SER A 694 -7.33 -16.05 -4.02
N GLY A 695 -7.90 -15.51 -2.94
CA GLY A 695 -9.26 -15.02 -2.86
C GLY A 695 -9.41 -13.53 -3.15
N LYS A 696 -10.63 -13.03 -2.99
CA LYS A 696 -10.99 -11.62 -3.15
C LYS A 696 -10.60 -10.81 -1.91
N VAL A 697 -10.19 -9.55 -2.10
CA VAL A 697 -9.99 -8.60 -0.99
C VAL A 697 -11.11 -7.55 -1.01
N THR A 698 -11.69 -7.27 0.15
CA THR A 698 -12.67 -6.20 0.36
C THR A 698 -12.19 -5.30 1.48
N ILE A 699 -12.13 -3.98 1.25
CA ILE A 699 -11.83 -2.98 2.28
C ILE A 699 -13.08 -2.13 2.47
N ASP A 700 -13.65 -2.17 3.68
CA ASP A 700 -14.89 -1.46 3.99
C ASP A 700 -14.72 -0.52 5.18
N GLY A 701 -14.91 0.77 4.94
CA GLY A 701 -14.87 1.84 5.94
C GLY A 701 -13.51 2.54 6.07
N ASN A 702 -13.33 3.25 7.19
CA ASN A 702 -12.15 4.09 7.45
C ASN A 702 -10.91 3.25 7.79
N VAL A 703 -10.18 2.80 6.77
CA VAL A 703 -8.98 1.96 6.92
C VAL A 703 -7.76 2.63 6.30
N ASN A 704 -6.68 2.69 7.06
CA ASN A 704 -5.33 3.08 6.66
C ASN A 704 -4.44 1.84 6.58
N PHE A 705 -4.42 1.20 5.43
CA PHE A 705 -3.58 0.05 5.16
C PHE A 705 -2.15 0.51 4.84
N LYS A 706 -1.14 -0.08 5.48
CA LYS A 706 0.28 0.14 5.16
C LYS A 706 0.95 -1.18 4.80
N GLY A 707 1.61 -1.24 3.65
CA GLY A 707 2.32 -2.42 3.15
C GLY A 707 1.92 -2.79 1.72
N ASN A 708 1.69 -4.07 1.45
CA ASN A 708 1.33 -4.58 0.11
C ASN A 708 0.06 -5.43 0.14
N ILE A 709 -0.71 -5.36 -0.94
CA ILE A 709 -1.85 -6.24 -1.21
C ILE A 709 -1.61 -6.96 -2.54
N ILE A 710 -1.63 -8.28 -2.51
CA ILE A 710 -1.58 -9.16 -3.68
C ILE A 710 -2.81 -10.07 -3.62
N ALA A 711 -3.64 -10.01 -4.65
CA ALA A 711 -4.86 -10.82 -4.75
C ALA A 711 -4.95 -11.44 -6.15
N GLU A 712 -5.21 -12.75 -6.26
CA GLU A 712 -5.51 -13.38 -7.55
C GLU A 712 -6.89 -12.99 -8.07
N CYS A 713 -7.85 -12.77 -7.16
CA CYS A 713 -9.21 -12.33 -7.50
C CYS A 713 -9.37 -10.80 -7.44
N ASP A 714 -10.59 -10.31 -7.24
CA ASP A 714 -10.92 -8.89 -7.24
C ASP A 714 -10.47 -8.16 -5.96
N LEU A 715 -10.36 -6.83 -6.06
CA LEU A 715 -10.22 -5.89 -4.94
C LEU A 715 -11.41 -4.91 -4.92
N ASP A 716 -12.23 -4.98 -3.88
CA ASP A 716 -13.34 -4.05 -3.68
C ASP A 716 -13.05 -3.08 -2.54
N ILE A 717 -13.29 -1.80 -2.76
CA ILE A 717 -13.15 -0.74 -1.76
C ILE A 717 -14.48 0.00 -1.66
N THR A 718 -15.10 -0.07 -0.48
CA THR A 718 -16.44 0.48 -0.21
C THR A 718 -16.48 1.30 1.06
N GLY A 719 -17.59 2.02 1.25
CA GLY A 719 -17.86 2.80 2.45
C GLY A 719 -17.66 4.30 2.24
N SER A 720 -18.29 5.14 3.08
CA SER A 720 -18.30 6.59 2.88
C SER A 720 -17.04 7.31 3.35
N ASP A 721 -16.25 6.67 4.21
CA ASP A 721 -15.10 7.24 4.87
C ASP A 721 -13.82 7.04 4.04
N GLN A 722 -12.79 7.83 4.36
CA GLN A 722 -11.53 7.82 3.62
C GLN A 722 -10.77 6.49 3.83
N THR A 723 -10.49 5.79 2.74
CA THR A 723 -9.54 4.67 2.71
C THR A 723 -8.18 5.15 2.24
N THR A 724 -7.11 4.72 2.91
CA THR A 724 -5.73 4.99 2.50
C THR A 724 -4.97 3.67 2.37
N ILE A 725 -4.22 3.51 1.29
CA ILE A 725 -3.32 2.37 1.06
C ILE A 725 -1.92 2.95 0.85
N GLU A 726 -1.03 2.76 1.81
CA GLU A 726 0.31 3.32 1.81
C GLU A 726 1.36 2.25 1.53
N TYR A 727 2.02 2.32 0.37
CA TYR A 727 3.22 1.53 0.14
C TYR A 727 4.33 1.99 1.09
N ASN A 728 4.82 1.06 1.92
CA ASN A 728 5.90 1.31 2.86
C ASN A 728 6.99 0.25 2.69
N LYS A 729 8.03 0.58 1.92
CA LYS A 729 9.11 -0.36 1.60
C LYS A 729 9.78 -0.93 2.85
N GLU A 730 10.08 -0.10 3.85
CA GLU A 730 10.76 -0.55 5.07
C GLU A 730 9.92 -1.56 5.86
N LEU A 731 8.60 -1.32 5.96
CA LEU A 731 7.66 -2.25 6.57
C LEU A 731 7.61 -3.57 5.79
N SER A 732 7.47 -3.50 4.46
CA SER A 732 7.45 -4.68 3.60
C SER A 732 8.73 -5.50 3.71
N ASP A 733 9.89 -4.83 3.68
CA ASP A 733 11.20 -5.46 3.85
C ASP A 733 11.32 -6.13 5.24
N ARG A 734 10.83 -5.51 6.33
CA ARG A 734 10.82 -6.10 7.69
C ARG A 734 9.91 -7.33 7.78
N ILE A 735 8.72 -7.25 7.20
CA ILE A 735 7.77 -8.38 7.18
C ILE A 735 8.36 -9.54 6.36
N GLN A 736 8.95 -9.26 5.21
CA GLN A 736 9.63 -10.26 4.38
C GLN A 736 10.83 -10.89 5.11
N ALA A 737 11.69 -10.06 5.72
CA ALA A 737 12.85 -10.53 6.47
C ALA A 737 12.48 -11.43 7.65
N SER A 738 11.34 -11.17 8.29
CA SER A 738 10.83 -12.00 9.38
C SER A 738 10.18 -13.31 8.91
N ASN A 739 9.92 -13.46 7.60
CA ASN A 739 9.14 -14.56 7.03
C ASN A 739 9.77 -15.14 5.74
N VAL A 740 11.10 -15.11 5.60
CA VAL A 740 11.82 -15.46 4.35
C VAL A 740 11.40 -16.83 3.79
N ASP A 741 11.31 -17.86 4.63
CA ASP A 741 10.95 -19.22 4.20
C ASP A 741 9.50 -19.29 3.69
N LEU A 742 8.59 -18.52 4.30
CA LEU A 742 7.18 -18.44 3.87
C LEU A 742 7.06 -17.71 2.53
N PHE A 743 7.76 -16.59 2.36
CA PHE A 743 7.80 -15.88 1.09
C PHE A 743 8.39 -16.76 -0.02
N SER A 744 9.48 -17.46 0.27
CA SER A 744 10.12 -18.37 -0.69
C SER A 744 9.23 -19.55 -1.04
N SER A 745 8.43 -20.05 -0.10
CA SER A 745 7.51 -21.15 -0.37
C SER A 745 6.30 -20.72 -1.20
N VAL A 746 5.83 -19.48 -1.04
CA VAL A 746 4.66 -18.95 -1.76
C VAL A 746 5.04 -18.35 -3.11
N PHE A 747 6.08 -17.53 -3.19
CA PHE A 747 6.48 -16.79 -4.39
C PHE A 747 7.67 -17.43 -5.13
N GLY A 748 8.19 -18.56 -4.64
CA GLY A 748 9.40 -19.18 -5.17
C GLY A 748 10.69 -18.48 -4.75
N ASN A 749 11.82 -18.99 -5.25
CA ASN A 749 13.15 -18.43 -5.00
C ASN A 749 13.32 -17.14 -5.82
N GLY A 750 13.18 -15.97 -5.19
CA GLY A 750 13.48 -14.68 -5.83
C GLY A 750 14.94 -14.57 -6.31
N THR A 751 15.24 -13.59 -7.16
CA THR A 751 16.62 -13.38 -7.62
C THR A 751 17.49 -12.79 -6.52
N ILE A 752 18.67 -13.36 -6.31
CA ILE A 752 19.71 -12.83 -5.42
C ILE A 752 20.68 -12.05 -6.32
N GLU A 753 20.38 -10.78 -6.60
CA GLU A 753 21.37 -9.90 -7.26
C GLU A 753 22.21 -9.19 -6.20
N ALA A 754 23.45 -9.63 -6.04
CA ALA A 754 24.47 -8.82 -5.39
C ALA A 754 24.85 -7.68 -6.34
N GLU A 755 24.46 -6.44 -6.04
CA GLU A 755 24.94 -5.29 -6.81
C GLU A 755 26.47 -5.17 -6.70
N PRO A 756 27.23 -5.12 -7.81
CA PRO A 756 28.66 -4.91 -7.76
C PRO A 756 28.95 -3.43 -7.47
N GLY A 757 29.44 -3.13 -6.27
CA GLY A 757 30.14 -1.87 -5.99
C GLY A 757 29.41 -0.84 -5.12
N THR A 758 28.24 -1.16 -4.57
CA THR A 758 27.62 -0.35 -3.52
C THR A 758 28.23 -0.72 -2.16
N THR A 759 28.88 0.24 -1.48
CA THR A 759 29.11 0.13 -0.03
C THR A 759 27.75 -0.09 0.62
N LEU A 760 27.54 -1.31 1.10
CA LEU A 760 26.29 -1.80 1.67
C LEU A 760 25.69 -0.79 2.63
N GLY A 761 24.52 -0.25 2.27
CA GLY A 761 23.68 0.48 3.19
C GLY A 761 23.31 -0.45 4.34
N SER A 762 23.78 -0.12 5.52
CA SER A 762 23.41 -0.77 6.77
C SER A 762 21.91 -0.56 7.01
N LEU A 763 21.10 -1.58 6.78
CA LEU A 763 19.76 -1.66 7.34
C LEU A 763 19.93 -2.03 8.82
N ASN A 764 19.77 -1.06 9.72
CA ASN A 764 19.53 -1.34 11.13
C ASN A 764 18.07 -1.76 11.25
N VAL A 765 17.78 -3.05 11.17
CA VAL A 765 16.44 -3.55 11.51
C VAL A 765 16.40 -3.73 13.01
N GLU A 766 16.10 -2.70 13.79
CA GLU A 766 15.88 -2.88 15.25
C GLU A 766 14.73 -3.88 15.45
N TYR A 767 14.97 -4.99 16.17
CA TYR A 767 13.92 -5.95 16.49
C TYR A 767 12.89 -5.31 17.42
N ASP A 768 11.60 -5.63 17.27
CA ASP A 768 10.56 -5.08 18.14
C ASP A 768 10.59 -5.74 19.52
N VAL A 769 11.12 -5.02 20.51
CA VAL A 769 11.16 -5.46 21.92
C VAL A 769 9.76 -5.78 22.47
N ASN A 770 8.70 -5.16 21.94
CA ASN A 770 7.32 -5.42 22.38
C ASN A 770 6.83 -6.82 22.02
N LYS A 771 7.45 -7.49 21.04
CA LYS A 771 7.19 -8.92 20.74
C LYS A 771 7.60 -9.82 21.91
N PHE A 772 8.61 -9.41 22.67
CA PHE A 772 9.24 -10.24 23.71
C PHE A 772 8.87 -9.82 25.12
N ILE A 773 8.51 -8.56 25.36
CA ILE A 773 8.17 -8.04 26.69
C ILE A 773 6.72 -7.56 26.72
N LYS A 774 5.85 -8.29 27.42
CA LYS A 774 4.45 -7.90 27.64
C LYS A 774 4.28 -7.16 28.95
N ASN A 775 3.74 -5.95 28.89
CA ASN A 775 3.50 -5.10 30.06
C ASN A 775 2.17 -5.42 30.75
N GLY A 776 2.17 -5.48 32.08
CA GLY A 776 0.97 -5.56 32.92
C GLY A 776 0.55 -4.20 33.46
N ILE A 777 -0.72 -4.07 33.87
CA ILE A 777 -1.19 -2.86 34.54
C ILE A 777 -0.53 -2.77 35.92
N TRP A 778 0.02 -1.61 36.27
CA TRP A 778 0.61 -1.39 37.59
C TRP A 778 -0.48 -1.36 38.68
N LYS A 779 -0.13 -1.77 39.90
CA LYS A 779 -1.01 -1.73 41.08
C LYS A 779 -0.33 -1.04 42.25
N ILE A 780 -1.15 -0.43 43.11
CA ILE A 780 -0.71 0.11 44.40
C ILE A 780 -0.57 -1.06 45.39
N VAL A 781 0.55 -1.13 46.10
CA VAL A 781 0.84 -2.21 47.08
C VAL A 781 1.07 -1.66 48.48
#